data_AF-A0A919KYB1-F1
#
_entry.id   AF-A0A919KYB1-F1
#
_cell.length_a   1.000
_cell.length_b   1.000
_cell.length_c   1.000
_cell.angle_alpha   90.00
_cell.angle_beta   90.00
_cell.angle_gamma   90.00
#
_symmetry.space_group_name_H-M   'P 1'
#
loop_
_entity.id
_entity.type
_entity.pdbx_description
1 polymer ?
#
loop_
_entity_poly.entity_id
_entity_poly.type
_entity_poly.pdbx_seq_one_letter_code
_entity_poly.pdbx_strand_id
1 'polypeptide(L)'
;MRLASFLAAGAETWGVLVREPDTGQDHDIAPDAREWLVEPARAEAALAAHAAISSSGPAAAPRFLAGKWPDTLVGFLALDDAGLVALSRLVTAIERFAAQTDATILPRSGHRVGDVELLAPVPRPRLCWGLVANSPSAVRNKPDVPLVNLFPLGHQRPQGAVVGAGAPVVMRHDNHVPSMAYNVELAVVIGRAGRYIPVERAMEHVAGYTVVNDVSGTHYFGVVPGNAGNGYTLPPGYQDWLYQATASWGGKKADTMCPMGPYLVTKDEVGDPYNLLMWTRQSGRTRDRAHSGAALVGIERVVAWYSSFASLHVGDVIHLGTMGVDGLPVTPGEIAEGTRLEVEIESVGALANPVVVSGVGPDGPPGKPALDLTRHSSWAVRSLALHERARPGTTAIGSPENWSVSGARHFWTSFGNGAPADAPDLDGLPRLAVPRFLNGPATALSAGEPVRVPPRATDLVVAIELALVIRRLASGDTSALDDLVLGYTPLVSLCDQSFRDAVAEPAGAGERGIGAVYGRWADGFNVVLPAPRPLAPVAGLPDPGGWAGREMWLRADGPGTEGAETYGSTAAYAAGPGELLATISRMITLFPGDVVTLGATSARLLVTREAYAEGLRITARIEGLGTVWARVTPEVGQES
;
A
#
# COMPACT_ATOMS: atom_id res chain seq x y z
N MET A 1 9.69 22.24 -6.64
CA MET A 1 8.42 22.54 -5.94
C MET A 1 8.15 21.58 -4.78
N ARG A 2 7.42 22.04 -3.75
CA ARG A 2 6.84 21.19 -2.68
C ARG A 2 5.33 21.14 -2.83
N LEU A 3 4.77 19.95 -2.97
CA LEU A 3 3.35 19.70 -3.24
C LEU A 3 2.70 19.00 -2.06
N ALA A 4 1.49 19.39 -1.69
CA ALA A 4 0.74 18.81 -0.57
C ALA A 4 -0.68 18.44 -0.99
N SER A 5 -1.17 17.32 -0.45
CA SER A 5 -2.60 17.03 -0.38
C SER A 5 -3.11 17.48 0.99
N PHE A 6 -4.27 18.11 1.05
CA PHE A 6 -4.81 18.66 2.31
C PHE A 6 -6.34 18.73 2.27
N LEU A 7 -6.95 18.97 3.44
CA LEU A 7 -8.38 19.24 3.53
C LEU A 7 -8.68 20.74 3.54
N ALA A 8 -9.54 21.16 2.63
CA ALA A 8 -10.15 22.49 2.60
C ALA A 8 -11.67 22.34 2.64
N ALA A 9 -12.32 23.00 3.61
CA ALA A 9 -13.78 22.92 3.80
C ALA A 9 -14.33 21.48 3.88
N GLY A 10 -13.56 20.54 4.44
CA GLY A 10 -13.94 19.13 4.59
C GLY A 10 -13.80 18.27 3.33
N ALA A 11 -13.30 18.85 2.23
CA ALA A 11 -12.99 18.13 1.00
C ALA A 11 -11.47 18.06 0.80
N GLU A 12 -11.02 16.97 0.16
CA GLU A 12 -9.63 16.84 -0.28
C GLU A 12 -9.36 17.76 -1.47
N THR A 13 -8.24 18.44 -1.41
CA THR A 13 -7.67 19.24 -2.49
C THR A 13 -6.14 19.09 -2.44
N TRP A 14 -5.44 19.81 -3.30
CA TRP A 14 -3.99 19.85 -3.33
C TRP A 14 -3.47 21.24 -3.70
N GLY A 15 -2.20 21.47 -3.39
CA GLY A 15 -1.56 22.74 -3.69
C GLY A 15 -0.05 22.67 -3.64
N VAL A 16 0.56 23.79 -4.00
CA VAL A 16 2.00 24.00 -4.01
C VAL A 16 2.37 25.01 -2.93
N LEU A 17 3.44 24.70 -2.19
CA LEU A 17 3.96 25.59 -1.16
C LEU A 17 4.53 26.86 -1.80
N VAL A 18 4.02 28.01 -1.41
CA VAL A 18 4.53 29.34 -1.76
C VAL A 18 4.77 30.10 -0.47
N ARG A 19 5.90 30.81 -0.38
CA ARG A 19 6.23 31.65 0.77
C ARG A 19 5.81 33.09 0.51
N GLU A 20 5.11 33.66 1.47
CA GLU A 20 4.79 35.08 1.47
C GLU A 20 6.08 35.90 1.57
N PRO A 21 6.33 36.85 0.63
CA PRO A 21 7.54 37.67 0.63
C PRO A 21 7.69 38.46 1.92
N ASP A 22 8.94 38.59 2.41
CA ASP A 22 9.22 39.46 3.55
C ASP A 22 9.40 40.92 3.13
N THR A 23 8.38 41.72 3.39
CA THR A 23 8.37 43.16 3.11
C THR A 23 9.04 43.97 4.24
N GLY A 24 9.43 43.34 5.34
CA GLY A 24 10.03 44.00 6.51
C GLY A 24 9.05 44.88 7.31
N GLN A 25 7.75 44.86 7.00
CA GLN A 25 6.73 45.62 7.72
C GLN A 25 6.06 44.83 8.86
N ASP A 26 6.16 43.49 8.85
CA ASP A 26 5.54 42.59 9.83
C ASP A 26 6.58 41.70 10.52
N HIS A 27 7.37 42.28 11.42
CA HIS A 27 8.42 41.57 12.18
C HIS A 27 7.89 40.54 13.20
N ASP A 28 6.59 40.57 13.52
CA ASP A 28 5.96 39.70 14.52
C ASP A 28 5.37 38.40 13.93
N ILE A 29 5.37 38.23 12.60
CA ILE A 29 4.87 37.00 11.96
C ILE A 29 5.99 35.96 11.90
N ALA A 30 5.81 34.85 12.62
CA ALA A 30 6.74 33.73 12.61
C ALA A 30 6.98 33.19 11.18
N PRO A 31 8.19 32.70 10.84
CA PRO A 31 8.53 32.30 9.47
C PRO A 31 7.63 31.20 8.87
N ASP A 32 7.14 30.29 9.70
CA ASP A 32 6.18 29.22 9.35
C ASP A 32 4.77 29.76 9.09
N ALA A 33 4.38 30.86 9.75
CA ALA A 33 3.11 31.52 9.50
C ALA A 33 3.04 32.15 8.10
N ARG A 34 4.16 32.29 7.37
CA ARG A 34 4.24 32.85 6.01
C ARG A 34 4.12 31.80 4.91
N GLU A 35 3.91 30.54 5.25
CA GLU A 35 3.79 29.46 4.27
C GLU A 35 2.33 29.24 3.83
N TRP A 36 2.11 29.27 2.51
CA TRP A 36 0.81 29.12 1.89
C TRP A 36 0.80 27.89 0.98
N LEU A 37 -0.28 27.11 1.03
CA LEU A 37 -0.61 26.12 0.00
C LEU A 37 -1.50 26.79 -1.03
N VAL A 38 -0.93 27.08 -2.19
CA VAL A 38 -1.62 27.70 -3.32
C VAL A 38 -2.31 26.62 -4.14
N GLU A 39 -3.63 26.71 -4.26
CA GLU A 39 -4.46 25.80 -5.06
C GLU A 39 -4.48 26.30 -6.52
N PRO A 40 -4.02 25.50 -7.51
CA PRO A 40 -3.84 26.00 -8.86
C PRO A 40 -5.10 26.59 -9.51
N ALA A 41 -6.25 25.93 -9.31
CA ALA A 41 -7.53 26.41 -9.83
C ALA A 41 -7.93 27.77 -9.25
N ARG A 42 -7.74 27.97 -7.95
CA ARG A 42 -8.09 29.24 -7.27
C ARG A 42 -7.09 30.34 -7.62
N ALA A 43 -5.81 30.01 -7.69
CA ALA A 43 -4.75 30.91 -8.10
C ALA A 43 -4.97 31.46 -9.51
N GLU A 44 -5.25 30.58 -10.48
CA GLU A 44 -5.58 31.00 -11.86
C GLU A 44 -6.82 31.89 -11.89
N ALA A 45 -7.88 31.53 -11.16
CA ALA A 45 -9.10 32.33 -11.07
C ALA A 45 -8.86 33.71 -10.41
N ALA A 46 -8.02 33.78 -9.38
CA ALA A 46 -7.68 35.02 -8.69
C ALA A 46 -6.89 35.97 -9.60
N LEU A 47 -5.91 35.44 -10.36
CA LEU A 47 -5.17 36.20 -11.37
C LEU A 47 -6.09 36.67 -12.51
N ALA A 48 -6.99 35.81 -12.98
CA ALA A 48 -7.97 36.16 -14.00
C ALA A 48 -8.92 37.28 -13.54
N ALA A 49 -9.42 37.19 -12.29
CA ALA A 49 -10.26 38.22 -11.70
C ALA A 49 -9.51 39.56 -11.56
N HIS A 50 -8.22 39.52 -11.18
CA HIS A 50 -7.42 40.74 -11.09
C HIS A 50 -7.18 41.36 -12.48
N ALA A 51 -6.84 40.55 -13.49
CA ALA A 51 -6.63 41.02 -14.86
C ALA A 51 -7.88 41.69 -15.48
N ALA A 52 -9.08 41.30 -15.03
CA ALA A 52 -10.33 41.89 -15.48
C ALA A 52 -10.59 43.33 -14.94
N ILE A 53 -9.82 43.80 -13.96
CA ILE A 53 -9.96 45.14 -13.34
C ILE A 53 -9.34 46.26 -14.23
N SER A 54 -8.88 45.94 -15.44
CA SER A 54 -8.20 46.86 -16.35
C SER A 54 -8.97 48.16 -16.63
N SER A 55 -8.28 49.29 -16.43
CA SER A 55 -8.72 50.63 -16.84
C SER A 55 -8.52 50.94 -18.33
N SER A 56 -7.96 49.99 -19.11
CA SER A 56 -7.50 50.22 -20.50
C SER A 56 -8.11 49.25 -21.54
N GLY A 57 -9.21 48.57 -21.19
CA GLY A 57 -9.94 47.65 -22.07
C GLY A 57 -9.77 46.17 -21.69
N PRO A 58 -10.49 45.24 -22.36
CA PRO A 58 -10.51 43.84 -21.98
C PRO A 58 -9.15 43.18 -22.25
N ALA A 59 -8.39 42.92 -21.18
CA ALA A 59 -7.21 42.06 -21.23
C ALA A 59 -7.65 40.59 -21.30
N ALA A 60 -6.94 39.76 -22.08
CA ALA A 60 -7.17 38.33 -22.07
C ALA A 60 -6.83 37.77 -20.67
N ALA A 61 -7.77 37.03 -20.07
CA ALA A 61 -7.55 36.43 -18.76
C ALA A 61 -6.38 35.43 -18.84
N PRO A 62 -5.40 35.48 -17.92
CA PRO A 62 -4.31 34.51 -17.86
C PRO A 62 -4.87 33.10 -17.70
N ARG A 63 -4.34 32.17 -18.50
CA ARG A 63 -4.69 30.75 -18.45
C ARG A 63 -3.41 29.93 -18.55
N PHE A 64 -3.22 29.00 -17.62
CA PHE A 64 -2.00 28.21 -17.51
C PHE A 64 -2.23 26.78 -17.98
N LEU A 65 -3.38 26.20 -17.64
CA LEU A 65 -3.79 24.89 -18.12
C LEU A 65 -4.94 25.01 -19.13
N ALA A 66 -4.84 24.29 -20.25
CA ALA A 66 -5.86 24.31 -21.30
C ALA A 66 -7.19 23.67 -20.88
N GLY A 67 -7.19 22.84 -19.83
CA GLY A 67 -8.35 22.17 -19.25
C GLY A 67 -8.61 22.60 -17.80
N LYS A 68 -9.48 21.86 -17.11
CA LYS A 68 -9.68 22.01 -15.66
C LYS A 68 -8.46 21.46 -14.93
N TRP A 69 -7.99 22.17 -13.90
CA TRP A 69 -7.02 21.62 -12.96
C TRP A 69 -7.59 20.37 -12.26
N PRO A 70 -6.83 19.27 -12.13
CA PRO A 70 -7.28 18.08 -11.42
C PRO A 70 -7.60 18.36 -9.96
N ASP A 71 -8.56 17.64 -9.39
CA ASP A 71 -9.01 17.84 -8.01
C ASP A 71 -8.06 17.20 -6.97
N THR A 72 -7.15 16.33 -7.39
CA THR A 72 -6.20 15.62 -6.51
C THR A 72 -4.77 15.72 -7.02
N LEU A 73 -3.79 15.60 -6.11
CA LEU A 73 -2.38 15.62 -6.46
C LEU A 73 -2.01 14.48 -7.44
N VAL A 74 -2.55 13.28 -7.26
CA VAL A 74 -2.33 12.16 -8.18
C VAL A 74 -2.90 12.46 -9.57
N GLY A 75 -4.09 13.08 -9.63
CA GLY A 75 -4.67 13.53 -10.89
C GLY A 75 -3.82 14.60 -11.59
N PHE A 76 -3.15 15.46 -10.82
CA PHE A 76 -2.16 16.40 -11.36
C PHE A 76 -0.93 15.70 -11.91
N LEU A 77 -0.36 14.74 -11.18
CA LEU A 77 0.81 13.99 -11.66
C LEU A 77 0.53 13.25 -12.98
N ALA A 78 -0.72 12.84 -13.20
CA ALA A 78 -1.14 12.18 -14.44
C ALA A 78 -1.15 13.11 -15.67
N LEU A 79 -0.99 14.42 -15.50
CA LEU A 79 -0.76 15.38 -16.58
C LEU A 79 0.68 15.39 -17.09
N ASP A 80 1.59 14.66 -16.42
CA ASP A 80 3.01 14.51 -16.78
C ASP A 80 3.71 15.88 -16.94
N ASP A 81 4.73 15.95 -17.79
CA ASP A 81 5.52 17.15 -18.07
C ASP A 81 4.66 18.38 -18.42
N ALA A 82 3.55 18.21 -19.16
CA ALA A 82 2.66 19.31 -19.52
C ALA A 82 2.01 19.97 -18.28
N GLY A 83 1.63 19.16 -17.29
CA GLY A 83 1.10 19.63 -16.02
C GLY A 83 2.15 20.40 -15.21
N LEU A 84 3.36 19.87 -15.11
CA LEU A 84 4.47 20.50 -14.39
C LEU A 84 4.85 21.86 -15.00
N VAL A 85 4.91 21.96 -16.33
CA VAL A 85 5.17 23.22 -17.04
C VAL A 85 4.07 24.26 -16.75
N ALA A 86 2.80 23.83 -16.79
CA ALA A 86 1.68 24.72 -16.46
C ALA A 86 1.74 25.20 -15.00
N LEU A 87 2.02 24.30 -14.06
CA LEU A 87 2.13 24.62 -12.64
C LEU A 87 3.30 25.58 -12.38
N SER A 88 4.46 25.33 -13.00
CA SER A 88 5.64 26.21 -12.88
C SER A 88 5.32 27.64 -13.29
N ARG A 89 4.68 27.83 -14.44
CA ARG A 89 4.29 29.15 -14.93
C ARG A 89 3.29 29.84 -13.99
N LEU A 90 2.33 29.09 -13.44
CA LEU A 90 1.36 29.62 -12.50
C LEU A 90 2.02 30.06 -11.18
N VAL A 91 2.88 29.21 -10.62
CA VAL A 91 3.63 29.51 -9.38
C VAL A 91 4.48 30.75 -9.55
N THR A 92 5.26 30.82 -10.65
CA THR A 92 6.06 32.02 -10.95
C THR A 92 5.20 33.28 -11.07
N ALA A 93 3.99 33.17 -11.65
CA ALA A 93 3.07 34.31 -11.74
C ALA A 93 2.56 34.74 -10.35
N ILE A 94 2.18 33.79 -9.49
CA ILE A 94 1.72 34.07 -8.12
C ILE A 94 2.83 34.67 -7.26
N GLU A 95 4.03 34.07 -7.27
CA GLU A 95 5.18 34.57 -6.51
C GLU A 95 5.57 35.98 -6.94
N ARG A 96 5.62 36.23 -8.26
CA ARG A 96 5.90 37.56 -8.80
C ARG A 96 4.83 38.56 -8.39
N PHE A 97 3.56 38.20 -8.49
CA PHE A 97 2.45 39.07 -8.09
C PHE A 97 2.51 39.41 -6.61
N ALA A 98 2.69 38.42 -5.75
CA ALA A 98 2.79 38.61 -4.31
C ALA A 98 3.99 39.52 -3.93
N ALA A 99 5.13 39.37 -4.62
CA ALA A 99 6.33 40.15 -4.34
C ALA A 99 6.31 41.58 -4.90
N GLN A 100 5.69 41.80 -6.06
CA GLN A 100 5.79 43.07 -6.79
C GLN A 100 4.52 43.90 -6.75
N THR A 101 3.37 43.27 -6.50
CA THR A 101 2.07 43.93 -6.59
C THR A 101 1.36 43.93 -5.24
N ASP A 102 0.92 42.76 -4.79
CA ASP A 102 0.08 42.64 -3.59
C ASP A 102 0.02 41.19 -3.08
N ALA A 103 0.51 40.97 -1.86
CA ALA A 103 0.47 39.67 -1.18
C ALA A 103 -0.96 39.20 -0.85
N THR A 104 -1.97 40.08 -0.88
CA THR A 104 -3.38 39.70 -0.67
C THR A 104 -3.94 38.74 -1.73
N ILE A 105 -3.19 38.50 -2.82
CA ILE A 105 -3.50 37.42 -3.76
C ILE A 105 -3.44 36.04 -3.10
N LEU A 106 -2.59 35.83 -2.10
CA LEU A 106 -2.37 34.53 -1.45
C LEU A 106 -3.62 34.04 -0.71
N PRO A 107 -4.29 34.84 0.16
CA PRO A 107 -5.60 34.49 0.74
C PRO A 107 -6.68 34.11 -0.28
N ARG A 108 -6.62 34.67 -1.49
CA ARG A 108 -7.59 34.38 -2.56
C ARG A 108 -7.23 33.11 -3.34
N SER A 109 -5.96 32.76 -3.35
CA SER A 109 -5.38 31.68 -4.16
C SER A 109 -5.19 30.36 -3.40
N GLY A 110 -5.28 30.37 -2.07
CA GLY A 110 -5.02 29.19 -1.26
C GLY A 110 -5.29 29.36 0.22
N HIS A 111 -4.51 28.65 1.03
CA HIS A 111 -4.64 28.57 2.49
C HIS A 111 -3.29 28.67 3.16
N ARG A 112 -3.21 29.22 4.39
CA ARG A 112 -2.00 29.06 5.21
C ARG A 112 -1.85 27.60 5.59
N VAL A 113 -0.60 27.10 5.62
CA VAL A 113 -0.31 25.70 5.97
C VAL A 113 -0.89 25.34 7.36
N GLY A 114 -0.80 26.26 8.33
CA GLY A 114 -1.31 26.06 9.69
C GLY A 114 -2.84 26.05 9.82
N ASP A 115 -3.57 26.49 8.80
CA ASP A 115 -5.04 26.59 8.82
C ASP A 115 -5.73 25.37 8.21
N VAL A 116 -4.96 24.39 7.70
CA VAL A 116 -5.47 23.21 7.01
C VAL A 116 -4.96 21.92 7.65
N GLU A 117 -5.71 20.84 7.46
CA GLU A 117 -5.24 19.50 7.79
C GLU A 117 -4.44 18.95 6.62
N LEU A 118 -3.11 18.79 6.81
CA LEU A 118 -2.26 18.10 5.85
C LEU A 118 -2.59 16.61 5.80
N LEU A 119 -2.80 16.10 4.60
CA LEU A 119 -2.89 14.68 4.33
C LEU A 119 -1.51 14.13 3.93
N ALA A 120 -1.41 12.81 3.84
CA ALA A 120 -0.27 12.23 3.15
C ALA A 120 -0.27 12.71 1.68
N PRO A 121 0.89 12.98 1.05
CA PRO A 121 0.93 13.46 -0.34
C PRO A 121 0.11 12.58 -1.30
N VAL A 122 0.15 11.27 -1.09
CA VAL A 122 -0.77 10.31 -1.72
C VAL A 122 -1.64 9.67 -0.62
N PRO A 123 -2.87 10.16 -0.36
CA PRO A 123 -3.71 9.65 0.74
C PRO A 123 -4.26 8.23 0.49
N ARG A 124 -4.38 7.84 -0.78
CA ARG A 124 -4.93 6.55 -1.23
C ARG A 124 -3.99 5.88 -2.23
N PRO A 125 -2.75 5.53 -1.82
CA PRO A 125 -1.82 4.90 -2.73
C PRO A 125 -2.39 3.55 -3.14
N ARG A 126 -2.23 3.23 -4.43
CA ARG A 126 -2.64 1.93 -4.98
C ARG A 126 -1.58 0.88 -4.66
N LEU A 127 -0.31 1.21 -4.90
CA LEU A 127 0.85 0.54 -4.34
C LEU A 127 1.51 1.46 -3.31
N CYS A 128 1.76 0.93 -2.11
CA CYS A 128 2.65 1.53 -1.11
C CYS A 128 3.60 0.43 -0.65
N TRP A 129 4.74 0.31 -1.33
CA TRP A 129 5.66 -0.82 -1.18
C TRP A 129 6.92 -0.40 -0.45
N GLY A 130 7.19 -1.04 0.67
CA GLY A 130 8.28 -0.72 1.57
C GLY A 130 9.35 -1.76 1.61
N LEU A 131 10.56 -1.40 1.20
CA LEU A 131 11.67 -2.32 1.21
C LEU A 131 12.11 -2.65 2.62
N VAL A 132 12.50 -3.91 2.83
CA VAL A 132 13.04 -4.40 4.09
C VAL A 132 14.51 -4.74 3.90
N ALA A 133 15.33 -4.55 4.94
CA ALA A 133 16.76 -4.87 4.91
C ALA A 133 17.55 -4.23 3.74
N ASN A 134 17.11 -3.07 3.23
CA ASN A 134 17.76 -2.36 2.14
C ASN A 134 18.85 -1.36 2.63
N SER A 135 19.37 -1.55 3.83
CA SER A 135 20.51 -0.78 4.36
C SER A 135 21.47 -1.68 5.13
N PRO A 136 22.77 -1.34 5.20
CA PRO A 136 23.76 -2.06 6.02
C PRO A 136 23.38 -2.13 7.50
N SER A 137 22.52 -1.24 7.99
CA SER A 137 22.09 -1.22 9.39
C SER A 137 21.33 -2.48 9.77
N ALA A 138 20.59 -3.10 8.84
CA ALA A 138 19.94 -4.39 9.09
C ALA A 138 20.95 -5.49 9.42
N VAL A 139 22.08 -5.53 8.70
CA VAL A 139 23.18 -6.47 8.95
C VAL A 139 23.90 -6.13 10.25
N ARG A 140 24.15 -4.85 10.54
CA ARG A 140 24.81 -4.42 11.80
C ARG A 140 23.98 -4.72 13.04
N ASN A 141 22.66 -4.54 12.95
CA ASN A 141 21.75 -4.72 14.08
C ASN A 141 21.45 -6.20 14.35
N LYS A 142 21.62 -7.06 13.34
CA LYS A 142 21.38 -8.51 13.42
C LYS A 142 22.52 -9.28 12.74
N PRO A 143 23.76 -9.23 13.28
CA PRO A 143 24.93 -9.80 12.64
C PRO A 143 24.87 -11.33 12.47
N ASP A 144 24.05 -11.99 13.28
CA ASP A 144 23.84 -13.45 13.23
C ASP A 144 22.80 -13.87 12.18
N VAL A 145 22.16 -12.93 11.49
CA VAL A 145 21.21 -13.19 10.41
C VAL A 145 21.93 -13.01 9.07
N PRO A 146 22.30 -14.10 8.35
CA PRO A 146 23.04 -14.02 7.10
C PRO A 146 22.14 -13.64 5.91
N LEU A 147 21.30 -12.60 6.06
CA LEU A 147 20.40 -12.16 4.99
C LEU A 147 21.05 -11.04 4.18
N VAL A 148 21.48 -11.34 2.95
CA VAL A 148 21.81 -10.34 1.94
C VAL A 148 20.71 -10.35 0.89
N ASN A 149 20.01 -9.23 0.74
CA ASN A 149 19.01 -9.08 -0.30
C ASN A 149 19.70 -9.06 -1.68
N LEU A 150 19.60 -10.15 -2.43
CA LEU A 150 20.06 -10.19 -3.83
C LEU A 150 19.07 -9.53 -4.80
N PHE A 151 17.85 -9.25 -4.34
CA PHE A 151 16.81 -8.52 -5.06
C PHE A 151 15.95 -7.69 -4.07
N PRO A 152 15.22 -6.67 -4.56
CA PRO A 152 14.29 -5.90 -3.74
C PRO A 152 13.27 -6.78 -3.00
N LEU A 153 13.24 -6.67 -1.69
CA LEU A 153 12.27 -7.32 -0.82
C LEU A 153 11.52 -6.26 -0.05
N GLY A 154 10.20 -6.38 0.06
CA GLY A 154 9.38 -5.43 0.78
C GLY A 154 7.94 -5.87 1.03
N HIS A 155 7.25 -5.11 1.88
CA HIS A 155 5.84 -5.34 2.20
C HIS A 155 4.96 -4.27 1.55
N GLN A 156 3.71 -4.59 1.27
CA GLN A 156 2.73 -3.56 0.90
C GLN A 156 2.01 -3.01 2.13
N ARG A 157 1.80 -1.69 2.19
CA ARG A 157 0.95 -1.03 3.22
C ARG A 157 -0.47 -0.84 2.69
N PRO A 158 -1.52 -1.20 3.45
CA PRO A 158 -2.89 -0.89 3.10
C PRO A 158 -3.20 0.59 3.33
N GLN A 159 -4.25 1.11 2.69
CA GLN A 159 -4.62 2.53 2.79
C GLN A 159 -4.99 2.97 4.22
N GLY A 160 -5.42 2.05 5.09
CA GLY A 160 -5.68 2.33 6.51
C GLY A 160 -4.43 2.71 7.32
N ALA A 161 -3.24 2.25 6.89
CA ALA A 161 -1.98 2.58 7.53
C ALA A 161 -1.52 4.03 7.23
N VAL A 162 -1.90 4.56 6.07
CA VAL A 162 -1.36 5.83 5.54
C VAL A 162 -1.98 7.04 6.23
N VAL A 163 -1.15 7.90 6.83
CA VAL A 163 -1.58 9.12 7.52
C VAL A 163 -0.68 10.32 7.19
N GLY A 164 -1.23 11.52 7.22
CA GLY A 164 -0.49 12.76 6.93
C GLY A 164 0.30 13.30 8.12
N ALA A 165 0.99 14.43 7.90
CA ALA A 165 1.63 15.17 8.97
C ALA A 165 0.60 15.70 9.99
N GLY A 166 0.93 15.62 11.28
CA GLY A 166 0.05 16.04 12.37
C GLY A 166 -1.07 15.05 12.72
N ALA A 167 -1.39 14.09 11.84
CA ALA A 167 -2.37 13.05 12.12
C ALA A 167 -1.83 12.04 13.16
N PRO A 168 -2.65 11.57 14.12
CA PRO A 168 -2.14 10.73 15.20
C PRO A 168 -1.82 9.31 14.74
N VAL A 169 -0.68 8.81 15.25
CA VAL A 169 -0.35 7.38 15.28
C VAL A 169 -1.01 6.77 16.51
N VAL A 170 -1.91 5.81 16.31
CA VAL A 170 -2.71 5.22 17.37
C VAL A 170 -2.07 3.92 17.84
N MET A 171 -1.76 3.87 19.14
CA MET A 171 -1.21 2.71 19.81
C MET A 171 -2.22 2.08 20.77
N ARG A 172 -2.06 0.80 21.05
CA ARG A 172 -2.71 0.14 22.18
C ARG A 172 -1.84 0.30 23.43
N HIS A 173 -2.45 0.45 24.59
CA HIS A 173 -1.73 0.33 25.86
C HIS A 173 -1.51 -1.16 26.17
N ASP A 174 -0.28 -1.65 26.07
CA ASP A 174 0.04 -2.99 26.54
C ASP A 174 1.28 -3.00 27.45
N ASN A 175 1.37 -4.03 28.29
CA ASN A 175 2.52 -4.23 29.19
C ASN A 175 3.69 -4.96 28.49
N HIS A 176 3.62 -5.17 27.17
CA HIS A 176 4.65 -5.86 26.40
C HIS A 176 5.61 -4.85 25.78
N VAL A 177 6.87 -4.89 26.19
CA VAL A 177 7.89 -3.89 25.83
C VAL A 177 8.88 -4.48 24.81
N PRO A 178 9.26 -3.73 23.74
CA PRO A 178 8.69 -2.45 23.31
C PRO A 178 7.30 -2.66 22.69
N SER A 179 6.41 -1.66 22.76
CA SER A 179 5.06 -1.70 22.16
C SER A 179 5.03 -1.17 20.73
N MET A 180 6.00 -0.33 20.37
CA MET A 180 6.14 0.24 19.04
C MET A 180 7.59 0.56 18.69
N ALA A 181 7.89 0.64 17.39
CA ALA A 181 9.13 1.19 16.86
C ALA A 181 8.85 2.05 15.62
N TYR A 182 9.76 2.96 15.30
CA TYR A 182 9.55 3.92 14.20
C TYR A 182 10.87 4.38 13.61
N ASN A 183 10.89 4.63 12.30
CA ASN A 183 12.11 4.89 11.56
C ASN A 183 11.91 5.77 10.35
N VAL A 184 12.88 6.64 10.08
CA VAL A 184 12.88 7.47 8.87
C VAL A 184 13.19 6.65 7.62
N GLU A 185 12.38 6.83 6.58
CA GLU A 185 12.58 6.27 5.26
C GLU A 185 12.38 7.31 4.15
N LEU A 186 13.23 7.24 3.12
CA LEU A 186 13.04 7.98 1.88
C LEU A 186 12.08 7.20 0.98
N ALA A 187 11.06 7.87 0.45
CA ALA A 187 10.14 7.30 -0.51
C ALA A 187 10.14 8.06 -1.82
N VAL A 188 9.99 7.33 -2.93
CA VAL A 188 9.72 7.87 -4.27
C VAL A 188 8.25 7.74 -4.60
N VAL A 189 7.70 8.76 -5.27
CA VAL A 189 6.35 8.72 -5.85
C VAL A 189 6.47 8.61 -7.36
N ILE A 190 5.79 7.64 -7.96
CA ILE A 190 5.76 7.43 -9.41
C ILE A 190 4.90 8.54 -10.05
N GLY A 191 5.49 9.27 -11.00
CA GLY A 191 4.85 10.33 -11.78
C GLY A 191 4.38 9.91 -13.17
N ARG A 192 5.00 8.87 -13.74
CA ARG A 192 4.67 8.33 -15.06
C ARG A 192 4.49 6.82 -14.95
N ALA A 193 3.35 6.31 -15.43
CA ALA A 193 3.09 4.87 -15.45
C ALA A 193 4.07 4.15 -16.40
N GLY A 194 4.35 2.87 -16.12
CA GLY A 194 5.22 2.08 -16.98
C GLY A 194 5.34 0.63 -16.53
N ARG A 195 5.76 -0.21 -17.48
CA ARG A 195 6.09 -1.62 -17.31
C ARG A 195 7.33 -1.92 -18.14
N TYR A 196 8.16 -2.84 -17.69
CA TYR A 196 9.48 -3.12 -18.26
C TYR A 196 10.36 -1.88 -18.39
N ILE A 197 10.41 -1.09 -17.32
CA ILE A 197 11.20 0.14 -17.29
C ILE A 197 12.67 -0.26 -17.14
N PRO A 198 13.55 0.04 -18.11
CA PRO A 198 14.98 -0.24 -17.94
C PRO A 198 15.58 0.67 -16.87
N VAL A 199 16.66 0.20 -16.22
CA VAL A 199 17.31 0.90 -15.08
C VAL A 199 17.67 2.34 -15.45
N GLU A 200 18.16 2.57 -16.67
CA GLU A 200 18.62 3.86 -17.19
C GLU A 200 17.48 4.88 -17.32
N ARG A 201 16.23 4.41 -17.46
CA ARG A 201 15.03 5.25 -17.60
C ARG A 201 14.18 5.32 -16.34
N ALA A 202 14.54 4.57 -15.30
CA ALA A 202 13.76 4.49 -14.07
C ALA A 202 13.48 5.87 -13.45
N MET A 203 14.47 6.77 -13.44
CA MET A 203 14.30 8.12 -12.88
C MET A 203 13.39 9.02 -13.70
N GLU A 204 13.12 8.72 -14.98
CA GLU A 204 12.10 9.42 -15.77
C GLU A 204 10.69 9.20 -15.20
N HIS A 205 10.46 8.06 -14.54
CA HIS A 205 9.16 7.69 -13.99
C HIS A 205 8.91 8.23 -12.58
N VAL A 206 9.93 8.76 -11.91
CA VAL A 206 9.82 9.31 -10.55
C VAL A 206 9.36 10.78 -10.61
N ALA A 207 8.26 11.12 -9.94
CA ALA A 207 7.78 12.49 -9.77
C ALA A 207 8.65 13.28 -8.78
N GLY A 208 9.09 12.61 -7.71
CA GLY A 208 9.79 13.23 -6.61
C GLY A 208 9.83 12.33 -5.39
N TYR A 209 10.11 12.96 -4.24
CA TYR A 209 10.42 12.30 -2.99
C TYR A 209 9.50 12.75 -1.86
N THR A 210 9.22 11.86 -0.90
CA THR A 210 8.52 12.20 0.35
C THR A 210 9.19 11.47 1.50
N VAL A 211 9.01 11.99 2.72
CA VAL A 211 9.39 11.27 3.94
C VAL A 211 8.31 10.25 4.27
N VAL A 212 8.74 9.05 4.68
CA VAL A 212 7.89 8.04 5.32
C VAL A 212 8.46 7.76 6.71
N ASN A 213 7.56 7.63 7.68
CA ASN A 213 7.89 7.06 8.98
C ASN A 213 7.45 5.59 8.98
N ASP A 214 8.40 4.65 8.91
CA ASP A 214 8.12 3.22 9.06
C ASP A 214 7.83 2.92 10.53
N VAL A 215 6.55 3.04 10.90
CA VAL A 215 6.08 2.65 12.22
C VAL A 215 5.71 1.17 12.22
N SER A 216 6.03 0.49 13.32
CA SER A 216 5.66 -0.89 13.57
C SER A 216 5.17 -1.09 15.01
N GLY A 217 3.98 -1.67 15.16
CA GLY A 217 3.44 -2.08 16.47
C GLY A 217 3.73 -3.54 16.76
N THR A 218 4.65 -3.81 17.69
CA THR A 218 4.99 -5.17 18.17
C THR A 218 3.84 -5.84 18.91
N HIS A 219 2.91 -5.07 19.48
CA HIS A 219 1.65 -5.60 20.04
C HIS A 219 0.94 -6.55 19.06
N TYR A 220 0.85 -6.12 17.80
CA TYR A 220 0.16 -6.86 16.75
C TYR A 220 0.81 -8.21 16.43
N PHE A 221 2.05 -8.41 16.86
CA PHE A 221 2.71 -9.68 16.66
C PHE A 221 1.96 -10.75 17.45
N GLY A 222 1.53 -10.45 18.68
CA GLY A 222 0.76 -11.35 19.52
C GLY A 222 -0.68 -11.61 19.04
N VAL A 223 -1.19 -10.80 18.10
CA VAL A 223 -2.49 -11.07 17.43
C VAL A 223 -2.36 -12.27 16.51
N VAL A 224 -1.17 -12.51 15.95
CA VAL A 224 -0.90 -13.70 15.15
C VAL A 224 -0.91 -14.92 16.07
N PRO A 225 -1.77 -15.94 15.81
CA PRO A 225 -1.88 -17.09 16.69
C PRO A 225 -0.56 -17.82 16.90
N GLY A 226 -0.27 -18.16 18.15
CA GLY A 226 0.99 -18.77 18.56
C GLY A 226 2.09 -17.77 18.90
N ASN A 227 1.95 -16.47 18.57
CA ASN A 227 2.99 -15.48 18.81
C ASN A 227 2.84 -14.65 20.09
N ALA A 228 1.78 -14.88 20.87
CA ALA A 228 1.54 -14.14 22.10
C ALA A 228 2.75 -14.28 23.05
N GLY A 229 3.34 -13.14 23.45
CA GLY A 229 4.51 -13.10 24.33
C GLY A 229 5.87 -13.43 23.68
N ASN A 230 5.92 -13.83 22.40
CA ASN A 230 7.16 -14.19 21.72
C ASN A 230 7.87 -13.00 21.05
N GLY A 231 7.15 -11.89 20.78
CA GLY A 231 7.71 -10.71 20.15
C GLY A 231 8.29 -11.02 18.77
N TYR A 232 9.56 -10.64 18.55
CA TYR A 232 10.30 -10.95 17.31
C TYR A 232 10.82 -12.39 17.24
N THR A 233 10.73 -13.15 18.34
CA THR A 233 11.18 -14.54 18.38
C THR A 233 10.12 -15.44 17.77
N LEU A 234 10.56 -16.47 17.03
CA LEU A 234 9.65 -17.50 16.51
C LEU A 234 9.15 -18.40 17.66
N PRO A 235 7.86 -18.76 17.70
CA PRO A 235 7.37 -19.76 18.64
C PRO A 235 8.05 -21.13 18.39
N PRO A 236 8.17 -21.99 19.41
CA PRO A 236 8.65 -23.35 19.22
C PRO A 236 7.86 -24.10 18.13
N GLY A 237 8.57 -24.71 17.17
CA GLY A 237 7.96 -25.40 16.02
C GLY A 237 7.74 -24.53 14.77
N TYR A 238 8.02 -23.22 14.85
CA TYR A 238 8.01 -22.31 13.71
C TYR A 238 9.46 -22.00 13.31
N GLN A 239 9.78 -22.21 12.04
CA GLN A 239 11.15 -22.01 11.52
C GLN A 239 11.15 -21.20 10.21
N ASP A 240 10.08 -20.43 9.94
CA ASP A 240 9.93 -19.72 8.68
C ASP A 240 9.71 -18.22 8.80
N TRP A 241 10.23 -17.53 7.80
CA TRP A 241 10.16 -16.09 7.70
C TRP A 241 8.78 -15.57 7.28
N LEU A 242 7.97 -16.33 6.53
CA LEU A 242 6.61 -15.90 6.15
C LEU A 242 5.69 -15.73 7.37
N TYR A 243 5.88 -16.53 8.42
CA TYR A 243 5.23 -16.32 9.71
C TYR A 243 5.64 -14.99 10.34
N GLN A 244 6.94 -14.69 10.39
CA GLN A 244 7.42 -13.39 10.85
C GLN A 244 6.91 -12.26 9.96
N ALA A 245 6.78 -12.44 8.65
CA ALA A 245 6.20 -11.45 7.75
C ALA A 245 4.72 -11.21 8.09
N THR A 246 3.95 -12.24 8.44
CA THR A 246 2.56 -12.07 8.89
C THR A 246 2.47 -11.29 10.20
N ALA A 247 3.34 -11.59 11.17
CA ALA A 247 3.37 -10.90 12.47
C ALA A 247 4.02 -9.51 12.40
N SER A 248 5.30 -9.47 12.05
CA SER A 248 6.11 -8.26 11.93
C SER A 248 5.52 -7.28 10.93
N TRP A 249 5.16 -7.74 9.72
CA TRP A 249 4.54 -6.83 8.78
C TRP A 249 3.07 -6.58 9.08
N GLY A 250 2.38 -7.45 9.81
CA GLY A 250 1.05 -7.15 10.37
C GLY A 250 1.10 -5.88 11.24
N GLY A 251 2.11 -5.76 12.11
CA GLY A 251 2.33 -4.57 12.91
C GLY A 251 2.71 -3.31 12.12
N LYS A 252 3.27 -3.48 10.92
CA LYS A 252 3.56 -2.42 9.95
C LYS A 252 2.33 -2.06 9.09
N LYS A 253 1.46 -3.02 8.81
CA LYS A 253 0.24 -2.84 8.00
C LYS A 253 -0.92 -2.31 8.80
N ALA A 254 -0.85 -2.34 10.12
CA ALA A 254 -1.90 -1.87 10.99
C ALA A 254 -2.23 -0.39 10.74
N ASP A 255 -3.45 -0.01 11.09
CA ASP A 255 -3.93 1.35 10.86
C ASP A 255 -3.00 2.38 11.50
N THR A 256 -2.80 3.51 10.81
CA THR A 256 -1.94 4.64 11.22
C THR A 256 -0.42 4.39 11.28
N MET A 257 0.05 3.19 10.89
CA MET A 257 1.47 2.81 10.99
C MET A 257 2.34 3.21 9.79
N CYS A 258 1.82 4.02 8.87
CA CYS A 258 2.59 4.58 7.74
C CYS A 258 2.36 6.10 7.59
N PRO A 259 2.82 6.92 8.56
CA PRO A 259 2.90 8.35 8.33
C PRO A 259 3.75 8.69 7.11
N MET A 260 3.26 9.60 6.27
CA MET A 260 3.93 10.01 5.04
C MET A 260 3.70 11.51 4.79
N GLY A 261 4.73 12.22 4.35
CA GLY A 261 4.68 13.64 4.02
C GLY A 261 5.76 14.45 4.73
N PRO A 262 5.54 15.75 5.02
CA PRO A 262 4.33 16.53 4.72
C PRO A 262 4.14 16.82 3.22
N TYR A 263 5.22 16.72 2.42
CA TYR A 263 5.23 17.13 1.02
C TYR A 263 5.70 16.02 0.09
N LEU A 264 5.20 16.04 -1.14
CA LEU A 264 5.91 15.50 -2.30
C LEU A 264 6.83 16.60 -2.83
N VAL A 265 8.13 16.39 -2.76
CA VAL A 265 9.15 17.32 -3.23
C VAL A 265 9.67 16.88 -4.60
N THR A 266 9.61 17.75 -5.59
CA THR A 266 10.04 17.43 -6.96
C THR A 266 11.55 17.20 -7.04
N LYS A 267 11.99 16.40 -8.02
CA LYS A 267 13.39 15.96 -8.12
C LYS A 267 14.41 17.10 -8.17
N ASP A 268 14.07 18.18 -8.87
CA ASP A 268 14.89 19.38 -9.05
C ASP A 268 15.20 20.13 -7.75
N GLU A 269 14.34 20.03 -6.72
CA GLU A 269 14.58 20.64 -5.40
C GLU A 269 15.49 19.83 -4.50
N VAL A 270 15.53 18.50 -4.70
CA VAL A 270 16.29 17.60 -3.83
C VAL A 270 17.72 17.44 -4.34
N GLY A 271 17.94 17.44 -5.66
CA GLY A 271 19.23 17.14 -6.23
C GLY A 271 19.54 15.64 -6.17
N ASP A 272 20.63 15.26 -5.49
CA ASP A 272 21.03 13.86 -5.34
C ASP A 272 20.25 13.17 -4.19
N PRO A 273 19.35 12.21 -4.49
CA PRO A 273 18.57 11.52 -3.46
C PRO A 273 19.41 10.61 -2.56
N TYR A 274 20.66 10.29 -2.93
CA TYR A 274 21.57 9.45 -2.16
C TYR A 274 22.53 10.25 -1.27
N ASN A 275 22.38 11.59 -1.23
CA ASN A 275 23.23 12.47 -0.43
C ASN A 275 22.42 13.37 0.50
N LEU A 276 21.57 12.77 1.33
CA LEU A 276 20.69 13.48 2.26
C LEU A 276 20.92 12.99 3.68
N LEU A 277 21.11 13.93 4.62
CA LEU A 277 21.06 13.62 6.04
C LEU A 277 19.62 13.32 6.47
N MET A 278 19.48 12.38 7.39
CA MET A 278 18.20 11.91 7.89
C MET A 278 18.21 11.88 9.41
N TRP A 279 17.10 12.25 10.04
CA TRP A 279 16.94 12.28 11.49
C TRP A 279 15.68 11.57 11.93
N THR A 280 15.76 10.94 13.09
CA THR A 280 14.61 10.44 13.83
C THR A 280 14.63 11.04 15.23
N ARG A 281 13.53 11.65 15.66
CA ARG A 281 13.39 12.32 16.95
C ARG A 281 12.11 11.90 17.67
N GLN A 282 12.16 11.98 18.99
CA GLN A 282 11.02 11.79 19.87
C GLN A 282 10.84 13.06 20.69
N SER A 283 9.75 13.80 20.46
CA SER A 283 9.44 15.05 21.15
C SER A 283 10.64 16.02 21.20
N GLY A 284 11.25 16.28 20.05
CA GLY A 284 12.42 17.13 19.87
C GLY A 284 13.77 16.47 20.16
N ARG A 285 13.81 15.34 20.89
CA ARG A 285 15.05 14.65 21.22
C ARG A 285 15.49 13.74 20.09
N THR A 286 16.66 14.00 19.50
CA THR A 286 17.24 13.12 18.47
C THR A 286 17.52 11.73 19.05
N ARG A 287 16.95 10.71 18.40
CA ARG A 287 17.10 9.28 18.73
C ARG A 287 18.11 8.61 17.80
N ASP A 288 18.14 9.03 16.54
CA ASP A 288 18.99 8.45 15.51
C ASP A 288 19.30 9.45 14.40
N ARG A 289 20.39 9.19 13.68
CA ARG A 289 20.83 9.91 12.50
C ARG A 289 21.29 8.92 11.44
N ALA A 290 20.84 9.13 10.21
CA ALA A 290 21.16 8.29 9.07
C ALA A 290 21.52 9.13 7.85
N HIS A 291 21.84 8.45 6.75
CA HIS A 291 22.17 9.07 5.47
C HIS A 291 21.55 8.25 4.35
N SER A 292 20.92 8.89 3.37
CA SER A 292 20.16 8.20 2.31
C SER A 292 21.06 7.34 1.40
N GLY A 293 22.34 7.69 1.28
CA GLY A 293 23.34 6.90 0.55
C GLY A 293 23.69 5.53 1.16
N ALA A 294 23.09 5.18 2.30
CA ALA A 294 23.18 3.85 2.87
C ALA A 294 22.30 2.81 2.14
N ALA A 295 21.49 3.20 1.15
CA ALA A 295 20.68 2.27 0.37
C ALA A 295 21.54 1.20 -0.32
N LEU A 296 21.23 -0.08 -0.09
CA LEU A 296 21.92 -1.20 -0.74
C LEU A 296 21.46 -1.36 -2.21
N VAL A 297 20.15 -1.30 -2.42
CA VAL A 297 19.53 -1.31 -3.74
C VAL A 297 18.93 0.06 -4.02
N GLY A 298 19.46 0.72 -5.04
CA GLY A 298 19.02 2.05 -5.48
C GLY A 298 17.64 2.04 -6.14
N ILE A 299 17.00 3.21 -6.15
CA ILE A 299 15.69 3.53 -6.75
C ILE A 299 15.57 2.95 -8.15
N GLU A 300 16.60 3.11 -8.97
CA GLU A 300 16.60 2.72 -10.38
C GLU A 300 16.41 1.21 -10.55
N ARG A 301 17.13 0.43 -9.75
CA ARG A 301 17.03 -1.03 -9.75
C ARG A 301 15.70 -1.50 -9.16
N VAL A 302 15.19 -0.81 -8.15
CA VAL A 302 13.91 -1.15 -7.52
C VAL A 302 12.75 -0.95 -8.49
N VAL A 303 12.72 0.19 -9.19
CA VAL A 303 11.73 0.51 -10.23
C VAL A 303 11.83 -0.48 -11.39
N ALA A 304 13.04 -0.76 -11.90
CA ALA A 304 13.25 -1.72 -12.97
C ALA A 304 12.81 -3.14 -12.57
N TRP A 305 13.17 -3.57 -11.36
CA TRP A 305 12.81 -4.88 -10.84
C TRP A 305 11.30 -5.04 -10.67
N TYR A 306 10.62 -4.09 -10.02
CA TYR A 306 9.16 -4.19 -9.82
C TYR A 306 8.43 -4.16 -11.16
N SER A 307 8.84 -3.23 -12.04
CA SER A 307 8.25 -3.09 -13.37
C SER A 307 8.52 -4.28 -14.31
N SER A 308 9.44 -5.19 -13.95
CA SER A 308 9.71 -6.41 -14.73
C SER A 308 8.58 -7.45 -14.67
N PHE A 309 7.65 -7.33 -13.72
CA PHE A 309 6.52 -8.26 -13.59
C PHE A 309 5.16 -7.58 -13.38
N ALA A 310 5.12 -6.39 -12.78
CA ALA A 310 3.88 -5.65 -12.52
C ALA A 310 3.98 -4.19 -12.95
N SER A 311 2.87 -3.59 -13.39
CA SER A 311 2.85 -2.22 -13.89
C SER A 311 2.89 -1.20 -12.74
N LEU A 312 3.84 -0.26 -12.80
CA LEU A 312 3.86 0.93 -11.95
C LEU A 312 2.92 1.99 -12.51
N HIS A 313 2.17 2.67 -11.64
CA HIS A 313 1.18 3.68 -11.99
C HIS A 313 1.45 4.99 -11.27
N VAL A 314 0.91 6.07 -11.81
CA VAL A 314 1.00 7.40 -11.21
C VAL A 314 0.42 7.38 -9.79
N GLY A 315 1.19 7.91 -8.84
CA GLY A 315 0.84 7.93 -7.42
C GLY A 315 1.22 6.67 -6.65
N ASP A 316 1.78 5.63 -7.30
CA ASP A 316 2.40 4.53 -6.56
C ASP A 316 3.58 5.05 -5.73
N VAL A 317 3.72 4.52 -4.51
CA VAL A 317 4.74 4.91 -3.54
C VAL A 317 5.66 3.72 -3.28
N ILE A 318 6.97 3.96 -3.38
CA ILE A 318 8.00 2.97 -3.03
C ILE A 318 8.93 3.60 -1.99
N HIS A 319 9.02 3.01 -0.80
CA HIS A 319 9.91 3.48 0.27
C HIS A 319 11.10 2.54 0.45
N LEU A 320 12.31 3.12 0.58
CA LEU A 320 13.58 2.44 0.32
C LEU A 320 14.14 1.67 1.52
N GLY A 321 13.38 1.51 2.60
CA GLY A 321 13.80 0.84 3.82
C GLY A 321 14.53 1.77 4.79
N THR A 322 14.53 1.38 6.07
CA THR A 322 15.22 2.09 7.15
C THR A 322 16.72 2.19 6.90
N MET A 323 17.24 3.42 6.77
CA MET A 323 18.68 3.69 6.61
C MET A 323 19.44 3.76 7.94
N GLY A 324 18.74 4.09 9.03
CA GLY A 324 19.28 4.23 10.37
C GLY A 324 19.17 2.96 11.22
N VAL A 325 19.06 3.13 12.54
CA VAL A 325 18.87 2.02 13.49
C VAL A 325 17.49 1.40 13.27
N ASP A 326 17.42 0.23 12.65
CA ASP A 326 16.15 -0.49 12.47
C ASP A 326 15.45 -0.81 13.80
N GLY A 327 14.18 -0.42 13.91
CA GLY A 327 13.33 -0.77 15.04
C GLY A 327 13.57 0.06 16.31
N LEU A 328 13.76 1.39 16.21
CA LEU A 328 13.94 2.26 17.38
C LEU A 328 12.76 2.16 18.34
N PRO A 329 12.93 1.57 19.54
CA PRO A 329 11.81 1.25 20.40
C PRO A 329 11.23 2.52 21.05
N VAL A 330 9.91 2.53 21.18
CA VAL A 330 9.16 3.42 22.05
C VAL A 330 8.48 2.57 23.10
N THR A 331 8.87 2.77 24.36
CA THR A 331 8.27 2.06 25.48
C THR A 331 7.07 2.84 26.03
N PRO A 332 6.04 2.18 26.60
CA PRO A 332 4.89 2.88 27.17
C PRO A 332 5.24 3.97 28.19
N GLY A 333 6.28 3.74 29.01
CA GLY A 333 6.76 4.74 29.98
C GLY A 333 7.41 5.99 29.35
N GLU A 334 7.80 5.93 28.08
CA GLU A 334 8.30 7.08 27.32
C GLU A 334 7.17 7.84 26.60
N ILE A 335 5.92 7.35 26.67
CA ILE A 335 4.75 7.99 26.07
C ILE A 335 4.02 8.79 27.15
N ALA A 336 4.30 10.08 27.19
CA ALA A 336 3.51 11.06 27.92
C ALA A 336 2.48 11.74 26.99
N GLU A 337 1.53 12.47 27.59
CA GLU A 337 0.69 13.40 26.84
C GLU A 337 1.56 14.34 25.98
N GLY A 338 1.20 14.48 24.70
CA GLY A 338 1.95 15.31 23.76
C GLY A 338 3.20 14.66 23.16
N THR A 339 3.45 13.36 23.41
CA THR A 339 4.53 12.63 22.73
C THR A 339 4.37 12.68 21.21
N ARG A 340 5.46 12.99 20.50
CA ARG A 340 5.50 13.05 19.03
C ARG A 340 6.61 12.16 18.49
N LEU A 341 6.30 11.47 17.40
CA LEU A 341 7.29 10.79 16.57
C LEU A 341 7.62 11.70 15.39
N GLU A 342 8.91 11.98 15.22
CA GLU A 342 9.37 12.93 14.22
C GLU A 342 10.45 12.28 13.37
N VAL A 343 10.32 12.42 12.06
CA VAL A 343 11.33 11.99 11.10
C VAL A 343 11.58 13.10 10.11
N GLU A 344 12.83 13.31 9.72
CA GLU A 344 13.22 14.39 8.83
C GLU A 344 14.24 13.88 7.82
N ILE A 345 14.10 14.35 6.59
CA ILE A 345 15.09 14.16 5.53
C ILE A 345 15.43 15.54 4.97
N GLU A 346 16.73 15.83 4.92
CA GLU A 346 17.27 17.05 4.33
C GLU A 346 16.66 17.32 2.95
N SER A 347 16.32 18.58 2.66
CA SER A 347 15.68 19.06 1.43
C SER A 347 14.26 18.53 1.14
N VAL A 348 13.85 17.38 1.70
CA VAL A 348 12.52 16.78 1.51
C VAL A 348 11.52 17.32 2.55
N GLY A 349 11.87 17.32 3.83
CA GLY A 349 11.04 17.90 4.90
C GLY A 349 11.04 17.13 6.21
N ALA A 350 10.29 17.66 7.17
CA ALA A 350 10.10 17.08 8.51
C ALA A 350 8.64 16.65 8.71
N LEU A 351 8.46 15.40 9.09
CA LEU A 351 7.17 14.76 9.36
C LEU A 351 7.05 14.51 10.87
N ALA A 352 6.00 15.06 11.48
CA ALA A 352 5.73 14.91 12.90
C ALA A 352 4.31 14.38 13.13
N ASN A 353 4.18 13.34 13.94
CA ASN A 353 2.90 12.72 14.26
C ASN A 353 2.75 12.57 15.77
N PRO A 354 1.65 13.07 16.38
CA PRO A 354 1.38 12.81 17.78
C PRO A 354 1.06 11.33 18.00
N VAL A 355 1.46 10.83 19.16
CA VAL A 355 1.12 9.49 19.62
C VAL A 355 -0.16 9.55 20.43
N VAL A 356 -1.12 8.69 20.12
CA VAL A 356 -2.32 8.48 20.93
C VAL A 356 -2.33 7.05 21.43
N VAL A 357 -2.25 6.88 22.74
CA VAL A 357 -2.40 5.56 23.39
C VAL A 357 -3.86 5.36 23.73
N SER A 358 -4.47 4.28 23.25
CA SER A 358 -5.84 3.96 23.59
C SER A 358 -5.97 3.51 25.04
N GLY A 359 -7.12 3.81 25.68
CA GLY A 359 -7.43 3.35 27.04
C GLY A 359 -7.74 1.85 27.19
N VAL A 360 -7.61 1.04 26.14
CA VAL A 360 -7.74 -0.42 26.25
C VAL A 360 -6.48 -0.96 26.91
N GLY A 361 -6.62 -1.41 28.15
CA GLY A 361 -5.52 -1.98 28.93
C GLY A 361 -5.02 -3.33 28.41
N PRO A 362 -3.96 -3.89 29.03
CA PRO A 362 -3.34 -5.16 28.63
C PRO A 362 -4.34 -6.31 28.53
N ASP A 363 -5.29 -6.36 29.47
CA ASP A 363 -6.32 -7.40 29.62
C ASP A 363 -7.54 -7.22 28.69
N GLY A 364 -7.57 -6.16 27.88
CA GLY A 364 -8.62 -5.95 26.88
C GLY A 364 -8.57 -6.97 25.73
N PRO A 365 -9.56 -6.99 24.83
CA PRO A 365 -9.55 -7.88 23.67
C PRO A 365 -8.32 -7.59 22.78
N PRO A 366 -7.64 -8.63 22.24
CA PRO A 366 -6.43 -8.46 21.45
C PRO A 366 -6.70 -7.72 20.13
N GLY A 367 -5.74 -6.92 19.69
CA GLY A 367 -5.84 -6.14 18.44
C GLY A 367 -5.93 -4.63 18.68
N LYS A 368 -6.16 -3.91 17.59
CA LYS A 368 -6.20 -2.45 17.56
C LYS A 368 -7.38 -1.94 18.39
N PRO A 369 -7.29 -0.72 18.91
CA PRO A 369 -8.37 -0.11 19.66
C PRO A 369 -9.65 0.00 18.82
N ALA A 370 -10.81 -0.10 19.45
CA ALA A 370 -12.07 0.28 18.79
C ALA A 370 -12.02 1.78 18.50
N LEU A 371 -12.20 2.15 17.24
CA LEU A 371 -12.11 3.54 16.77
C LEU A 371 -13.43 3.95 16.12
N ASP A 372 -13.88 5.16 16.44
CA ASP A 372 -14.86 5.86 15.60
C ASP A 372 -14.22 6.12 14.24
N LEU A 373 -14.67 5.39 13.22
CA LEU A 373 -14.08 5.47 11.87
C LEU A 373 -14.27 6.85 11.24
N THR A 374 -15.22 7.66 11.71
CA THR A 374 -15.40 9.06 11.25
C THR A 374 -14.33 10.00 11.80
N ARG A 375 -13.53 9.54 12.75
CA ARG A 375 -12.36 10.22 13.32
C ARG A 375 -11.04 9.51 13.02
N HIS A 376 -11.08 8.52 12.12
CA HIS A 376 -9.88 7.77 11.77
C HIS A 376 -8.80 8.69 11.17
N SER A 377 -7.54 8.44 11.51
CA SER A 377 -6.41 9.28 11.09
C SER A 377 -6.10 9.14 9.59
N SER A 378 -6.30 7.94 9.02
CA SER A 378 -6.24 7.74 7.56
C SER A 378 -7.46 8.35 6.90
N TRP A 379 -7.23 9.30 5.99
CA TRP A 379 -8.28 9.91 5.19
C TRP A 379 -9.00 8.92 4.28
N ALA A 380 -8.33 7.86 3.82
CA ALA A 380 -8.95 6.80 3.04
C ALA A 380 -10.10 6.13 3.81
N VAL A 381 -9.90 5.87 5.11
CA VAL A 381 -10.93 5.32 6.01
C VAL A 381 -11.96 6.39 6.37
N ARG A 382 -11.49 7.56 6.83
CA ARG A 382 -12.35 8.63 7.35
C ARG A 382 -13.32 9.16 6.32
N SER A 383 -12.87 9.34 5.07
CA SER A 383 -13.73 9.84 3.99
C SER A 383 -14.89 8.89 3.68
N LEU A 384 -14.66 7.57 3.67
CA LEU A 384 -15.73 6.59 3.51
C LEU A 384 -16.69 6.60 4.71
N ALA A 385 -16.17 6.60 5.94
CA ALA A 385 -17.00 6.62 7.13
C ALA A 385 -17.87 7.88 7.24
N LEU A 386 -17.32 9.05 6.89
CA LEU A 386 -18.07 10.30 6.84
C LEU A 386 -19.16 10.28 5.75
N HIS A 387 -18.85 9.73 4.57
CA HIS A 387 -19.83 9.56 3.51
C HIS A 387 -20.98 8.64 3.92
N GLU A 388 -20.65 7.50 4.53
CA GLU A 388 -21.63 6.55 5.05
C GLU A 388 -22.51 7.16 6.14
N ARG A 389 -21.93 7.94 7.06
CA ARG A 389 -22.69 8.66 8.08
C ARG A 389 -23.63 9.71 7.48
N ALA A 390 -23.20 10.41 6.44
CA ALA A 390 -24.01 11.42 5.76
C ALA A 390 -25.10 10.80 4.86
N ARG A 391 -24.83 9.62 4.28
CA ARG A 391 -25.70 8.90 3.35
C ARG A 391 -25.61 7.39 3.64
N PRO A 392 -26.36 6.87 4.63
CA PRO A 392 -26.29 5.45 5.00
C PRO A 392 -26.60 4.52 3.83
N GLY A 393 -25.85 3.42 3.73
CA GLY A 393 -25.97 2.39 2.71
C GLY A 393 -25.31 2.72 1.36
N THR A 394 -24.59 3.83 1.24
CA THR A 394 -24.02 4.29 -0.06
C THR A 394 -22.56 3.92 -0.28
N THR A 395 -21.80 3.61 0.79
CA THR A 395 -20.41 3.16 0.65
C THR A 395 -20.27 1.64 0.59
N ALA A 396 -21.29 0.91 1.04
CA ALA A 396 -21.36 -0.53 0.91
C ALA A 396 -21.71 -0.94 -0.53
N ILE A 397 -21.13 -2.05 -1.00
CA ILE A 397 -21.49 -2.61 -2.30
C ILE A 397 -22.83 -3.33 -2.16
N GLY A 398 -23.85 -2.88 -2.89
CA GLY A 398 -25.23 -3.33 -2.70
C GLY A 398 -25.47 -4.81 -3.01
N SER A 399 -24.83 -5.35 -4.05
CA SER A 399 -24.99 -6.74 -4.47
C SER A 399 -23.75 -7.25 -5.23
N PRO A 400 -23.55 -8.58 -5.32
CA PRO A 400 -22.50 -9.20 -6.13
C PRO A 400 -22.30 -8.61 -7.53
N GLU A 401 -23.39 -8.32 -8.24
CA GLU A 401 -23.39 -7.83 -9.63
C GLU A 401 -22.87 -6.39 -9.75
N ASN A 402 -22.90 -5.62 -8.66
CA ASN A 402 -22.39 -4.25 -8.60
C ASN A 402 -20.87 -4.20 -8.35
N TRP A 403 -20.22 -5.34 -8.12
CA TRP A 403 -18.77 -5.42 -7.99
C TRP A 403 -18.12 -5.83 -9.30
N SER A 404 -16.87 -5.43 -9.50
CA SER A 404 -15.99 -5.90 -10.57
C SER A 404 -14.55 -5.82 -10.09
N VAL A 405 -13.65 -6.54 -10.77
CA VAL A 405 -12.22 -6.57 -10.40
C VAL A 405 -11.57 -5.19 -10.40
N SER A 406 -12.01 -4.26 -11.27
CA SER A 406 -11.53 -2.87 -11.26
C SER A 406 -11.95 -2.08 -10.02
N GLY A 407 -12.96 -2.55 -9.29
CA GLY A 407 -13.38 -2.03 -7.99
C GLY A 407 -12.61 -2.61 -6.81
N ALA A 408 -11.66 -3.54 -7.04
CA ALA A 408 -10.84 -4.09 -5.98
C ALA A 408 -9.95 -3.00 -5.35
N ARG A 409 -9.99 -2.88 -4.02
CA ARG A 409 -9.18 -1.89 -3.29
C ARG A 409 -7.85 -2.45 -2.84
N HIS A 410 -7.90 -3.57 -2.14
CA HIS A 410 -6.71 -4.33 -1.76
C HIS A 410 -6.91 -5.80 -2.13
N PHE A 411 -5.80 -6.50 -2.34
CA PHE A 411 -5.77 -7.94 -2.51
C PHE A 411 -5.01 -8.57 -1.36
N TRP A 412 -5.60 -9.54 -0.66
CA TRP A 412 -5.01 -10.24 0.48
C TRP A 412 -4.85 -11.72 0.15
N THR A 413 -3.61 -12.20 0.23
CA THR A 413 -3.24 -13.59 -0.02
C THR A 413 -2.94 -14.31 1.28
N SER A 414 -3.55 -15.48 1.46
CA SER A 414 -3.26 -16.42 2.54
C SER A 414 -2.28 -17.51 2.07
N PHE A 415 -1.39 -17.94 2.96
CA PHE A 415 -0.37 -18.97 2.69
C PHE A 415 -0.40 -20.05 3.76
N GLY A 416 -0.32 -21.32 3.33
CA GLY A 416 -0.28 -22.48 4.23
C GLY A 416 -1.59 -22.76 4.97
N ASN A 417 -2.74 -22.44 4.37
CA ASN A 417 -4.06 -22.70 4.95
C ASN A 417 -4.60 -24.12 4.64
N GLY A 418 -3.86 -24.98 3.92
CA GLY A 418 -4.21 -26.38 3.63
C GLY A 418 -3.45 -27.38 4.52
N ALA A 419 -3.64 -28.69 4.31
CA ALA A 419 -2.89 -29.71 5.07
C ALA A 419 -1.43 -29.82 4.58
N PRO A 420 -0.48 -30.29 5.41
CA PRO A 420 0.96 -30.31 5.06
C PRO A 420 1.34 -31.13 3.82
N ALA A 421 0.52 -32.12 3.44
CA ALA A 421 0.72 -32.91 2.22
C ALA A 421 0.34 -32.16 0.93
N ASP A 422 -0.23 -30.95 1.05
CA ASP A 422 -0.91 -30.23 -0.02
C ASP A 422 -0.15 -28.98 -0.53
N ALA A 423 1.08 -28.71 -0.05
CA ALA A 423 1.80 -27.45 -0.32
C ALA A 423 3.31 -27.63 -0.60
N PRO A 424 3.70 -28.26 -1.74
CA PRO A 424 5.10 -28.48 -2.11
C PRO A 424 5.93 -27.20 -2.36
N ASP A 425 5.28 -26.04 -2.54
CA ASP A 425 5.97 -24.76 -2.80
C ASP A 425 6.44 -24.07 -1.52
N LEU A 426 5.97 -24.56 -0.37
CA LEU A 426 6.28 -24.02 0.96
C LEU A 426 7.02 -25.07 1.83
N ASP A 427 7.68 -26.06 1.22
CA ASP A 427 8.65 -27.01 1.81
C ASP A 427 8.69 -27.05 3.37
N GLY A 428 7.72 -27.72 3.99
CA GLY A 428 7.76 -27.96 5.44
C GLY A 428 7.30 -26.80 6.34
N LEU A 429 6.61 -25.78 5.81
CA LEU A 429 5.96 -24.78 6.65
C LEU A 429 4.93 -25.44 7.59
N PRO A 430 4.99 -25.18 8.91
CA PRO A 430 4.02 -25.73 9.84
C PRO A 430 2.63 -25.16 9.56
N ARG A 431 1.62 -26.02 9.72
CA ARG A 431 0.21 -25.63 9.70
C ARG A 431 -0.10 -24.77 10.91
N LEU A 432 -0.80 -23.67 10.69
CA LEU A 432 -1.18 -22.72 11.74
C LEU A 432 -2.68 -22.76 11.99
N ALA A 433 -3.10 -22.36 13.19
CA ALA A 433 -4.51 -22.21 13.52
C ALA A 433 -5.20 -21.11 12.70
N VAL A 434 -4.45 -20.08 12.29
CA VAL A 434 -4.84 -19.08 11.29
C VAL A 434 -3.69 -18.93 10.31
N PRO A 435 -3.93 -18.94 8.99
CA PRO A 435 -2.88 -18.94 8.00
C PRO A 435 -2.09 -17.62 8.00
N ARG A 436 -0.89 -17.71 7.43
CA ARG A 436 -0.06 -16.55 7.11
C ARG A 436 -0.81 -15.70 6.10
N PHE A 437 -0.76 -14.38 6.21
CA PHE A 437 -1.43 -13.51 5.24
C PHE A 437 -0.61 -12.28 4.90
N LEU A 438 -0.69 -11.85 3.64
CA LEU A 438 -0.03 -10.67 3.12
C LEU A 438 -0.95 -9.98 2.10
N ASN A 439 -1.02 -8.65 2.12
CA ASN A 439 -1.55 -7.89 1.00
C ASN A 439 -0.54 -7.79 -0.15
N GLY A 440 -1.09 -7.76 -1.37
CA GLY A 440 -0.43 -7.48 -2.63
C GLY A 440 -1.21 -6.44 -3.44
N PRO A 441 -0.67 -6.05 -4.61
CA PRO A 441 -1.26 -4.99 -5.42
C PRO A 441 -2.58 -5.46 -6.00
N ALA A 442 -3.58 -4.59 -6.02
CA ALA A 442 -4.88 -4.93 -6.61
C ALA A 442 -4.78 -5.25 -8.12
N THR A 443 -3.73 -4.79 -8.82
CA THR A 443 -3.50 -5.17 -10.23
C THR A 443 -3.14 -6.63 -10.43
N ALA A 444 -2.71 -7.32 -9.38
CA ALA A 444 -2.50 -8.76 -9.46
C ALA A 444 -3.81 -9.51 -9.73
N LEU A 445 -4.98 -8.87 -9.56
CA LEU A 445 -6.28 -9.43 -9.87
C LEU A 445 -6.66 -9.15 -11.33
N SER A 446 -7.31 -10.13 -11.98
CA SER A 446 -7.96 -9.94 -13.28
C SER A 446 -9.27 -10.71 -13.35
N ALA A 447 -10.09 -10.44 -14.38
CA ALA A 447 -11.29 -11.19 -14.66
C ALA A 447 -11.60 -11.12 -16.16
N GLY A 448 -11.82 -12.28 -16.80
CA GLY A 448 -12.28 -12.35 -18.20
C GLY A 448 -11.25 -11.98 -19.27
N GLU A 449 -10.05 -11.55 -18.90
CA GLU A 449 -8.98 -11.16 -19.82
C GLU A 449 -7.87 -12.22 -19.90
N PRO A 450 -7.13 -12.31 -21.03
CA PRO A 450 -5.93 -13.13 -21.09
C PRO A 450 -4.86 -12.68 -20.09
N VAL A 451 -4.22 -13.62 -19.41
CA VAL A 451 -3.08 -13.34 -18.53
C VAL A 451 -1.79 -13.38 -19.34
N ARG A 452 -1.04 -12.27 -19.31
CA ARG A 452 0.27 -12.15 -19.93
C ARG A 452 1.35 -12.47 -18.91
N VAL A 453 2.06 -13.57 -19.15
CA VAL A 453 3.14 -14.04 -18.29
C VAL A 453 4.41 -13.23 -18.59
N PRO A 454 5.02 -12.54 -17.60
CA PRO A 454 6.21 -11.75 -17.84
C PRO A 454 7.37 -12.56 -18.44
N PRO A 455 8.22 -12.00 -19.33
CA PRO A 455 9.31 -12.74 -19.98
C PRO A 455 10.29 -13.41 -19.03
N ARG A 456 10.44 -12.85 -17.82
CA ARG A 456 11.30 -13.38 -16.75
C ARG A 456 10.78 -14.67 -16.11
N ALA A 457 9.49 -14.97 -16.25
CA ALA A 457 8.89 -16.09 -15.54
C ALA A 457 9.45 -17.43 -16.05
N THR A 458 9.66 -18.39 -15.15
CA THR A 458 10.08 -19.74 -15.50
C THR A 458 8.85 -20.63 -15.54
N ASP A 459 8.76 -21.63 -14.68
CA ASP A 459 7.57 -22.45 -14.54
C ASP A 459 6.53 -21.72 -13.71
N LEU A 460 5.27 -22.13 -13.86
CA LEU A 460 4.15 -21.61 -13.09
C LEU A 460 3.59 -22.71 -12.21
N VAL A 461 3.37 -22.38 -10.93
CA VAL A 461 2.43 -23.14 -10.12
C VAL A 461 1.06 -22.51 -10.26
N VAL A 462 0.11 -23.29 -10.77
CA VAL A 462 -1.28 -22.90 -10.97
C VAL A 462 -2.13 -23.55 -9.89
N ALA A 463 -2.96 -22.79 -9.19
CA ALA A 463 -3.82 -23.31 -8.13
C ALA A 463 -5.25 -22.78 -8.25
N ILE A 464 -6.21 -23.53 -7.71
CA ILE A 464 -7.55 -23.03 -7.43
C ILE A 464 -7.68 -22.65 -5.95
N GLU A 465 -8.24 -21.47 -5.70
CA GLU A 465 -8.45 -20.94 -4.35
C GLU A 465 -9.88 -20.44 -4.18
N LEU A 466 -10.33 -20.40 -2.92
CA LEU A 466 -11.57 -19.73 -2.55
C LEU A 466 -11.24 -18.29 -2.20
N ALA A 467 -11.86 -17.33 -2.89
CA ALA A 467 -11.76 -15.92 -2.56
C ALA A 467 -13.12 -15.32 -2.19
N LEU A 468 -13.09 -14.24 -1.42
CA LEU A 468 -14.24 -13.47 -1.00
C LEU A 468 -14.02 -11.98 -1.26
N VAL A 469 -15.12 -11.23 -1.32
CA VAL A 469 -15.09 -9.77 -1.45
C VAL A 469 -15.78 -9.11 -0.27
N ILE A 470 -15.15 -8.09 0.30
CA ILE A 470 -15.70 -7.33 1.43
C ILE A 470 -16.78 -6.36 0.94
N ARG A 471 -17.96 -6.40 1.57
CA ARG A 471 -19.14 -5.59 1.23
C ARG A 471 -19.02 -4.15 1.72
N ARG A 472 -18.51 -3.96 2.93
CA ARG A 472 -18.51 -2.67 3.64
C ARG A 472 -17.28 -2.50 4.51
N LEU A 473 -17.04 -1.27 4.95
CA LEU A 473 -15.95 -0.95 5.88
C LEU A 473 -16.10 -1.76 7.17
N ALA A 474 -15.01 -2.37 7.64
CA ALA A 474 -15.00 -3.17 8.86
C ALA A 474 -13.69 -3.07 9.64
N SER A 475 -13.79 -3.07 10.96
CA SER A 475 -12.69 -2.83 11.88
C SER A 475 -12.98 -3.53 13.19
N GLY A 476 -12.17 -4.53 13.58
CA GLY A 476 -12.39 -5.33 14.78
C GLY A 476 -13.49 -6.40 14.64
N ASP A 477 -14.76 -6.01 14.79
CA ASP A 477 -15.89 -6.96 14.79
C ASP A 477 -16.25 -7.45 13.38
N THR A 478 -16.16 -8.76 13.18
CA THR A 478 -16.44 -9.46 11.93
C THR A 478 -17.43 -10.62 12.14
N SER A 479 -18.12 -10.66 13.29
CA SER A 479 -19.00 -11.76 13.69
C SER A 479 -20.18 -11.98 12.73
N ALA A 480 -20.69 -10.92 12.11
CA ALA A 480 -21.75 -10.99 11.10
C ALA A 480 -21.17 -11.16 9.69
N LEU A 481 -20.62 -12.35 9.39
CA LEU A 481 -19.98 -12.62 8.10
C LEU A 481 -20.92 -12.44 6.90
N ASP A 482 -22.18 -12.82 7.03
CA ASP A 482 -23.18 -12.72 5.94
C ASP A 482 -23.48 -11.25 5.56
N ASP A 483 -23.25 -10.31 6.48
CA ASP A 483 -23.36 -8.87 6.24
C ASP A 483 -22.02 -8.25 5.78
N LEU A 484 -20.89 -8.84 6.18
CA LEU A 484 -19.56 -8.34 5.82
C LEU A 484 -19.09 -8.83 4.44
N VAL A 485 -19.41 -10.06 4.06
CA VAL A 485 -18.96 -10.70 2.83
C VAL A 485 -20.00 -10.48 1.73
N LEU A 486 -19.59 -9.81 0.66
CA LEU A 486 -20.45 -9.56 -0.50
C LEU A 486 -20.80 -10.86 -1.24
N GLY A 487 -19.83 -11.75 -1.33
CA GLY A 487 -19.95 -13.05 -1.99
C GLY A 487 -18.60 -13.75 -2.15
N TYR A 488 -18.64 -14.97 -2.67
CA TYR A 488 -17.47 -15.81 -2.93
C TYR A 488 -17.21 -15.99 -4.42
N THR A 489 -15.96 -16.22 -4.80
CA THR A 489 -15.58 -16.59 -6.17
C THR A 489 -14.50 -17.68 -6.13
N PRO A 490 -14.52 -18.64 -7.06
CA PRO A 490 -13.31 -19.38 -7.40
C PRO A 490 -12.25 -18.41 -7.94
N LEU A 491 -11.00 -18.64 -7.58
CA LEU A 491 -9.85 -17.87 -8.04
C LEU A 491 -8.81 -18.81 -8.63
N VAL A 492 -8.35 -18.54 -9.85
CA VAL A 492 -7.15 -19.17 -10.42
C VAL A 492 -5.95 -18.33 -10.03
N SER A 493 -5.05 -18.91 -9.25
CA SER A 493 -3.78 -18.28 -8.88
C SER A 493 -2.67 -18.81 -9.78
N LEU A 494 -1.88 -17.91 -10.33
CA LEU A 494 -0.63 -18.20 -11.01
C LEU A 494 0.52 -17.73 -10.12
N CYS A 495 1.55 -18.57 -9.94
CA CYS A 495 2.73 -18.24 -9.15
C CYS A 495 4.00 -18.49 -9.97
N ASP A 496 4.66 -17.41 -10.38
CA ASP A 496 5.94 -17.44 -11.09
C ASP A 496 7.06 -18.01 -10.20
N GLN A 497 7.63 -19.15 -10.64
CA GLN A 497 8.72 -19.81 -9.92
C GLN A 497 10.07 -19.11 -10.08
N SER A 498 10.24 -18.15 -11.00
CA SER A 498 11.51 -17.44 -11.21
C SER A 498 12.00 -16.73 -9.95
N PHE A 499 11.08 -16.30 -9.08
CA PHE A 499 11.42 -15.68 -7.80
C PHE A 499 11.94 -16.69 -6.77
N ARG A 500 11.46 -17.93 -6.81
CA ARG A 500 11.98 -19.02 -5.98
C ARG A 500 13.34 -19.47 -6.50
N ASP A 501 13.48 -19.57 -7.81
CA ASP A 501 14.71 -20.00 -8.50
C ASP A 501 15.86 -18.99 -8.33
N ALA A 502 15.53 -17.71 -8.09
CA ALA A 502 16.52 -16.65 -7.85
C ALA A 502 17.16 -16.69 -6.44
N VAL A 503 16.69 -17.57 -5.55
CA VAL A 503 17.24 -17.70 -4.19
C VAL A 503 18.55 -18.48 -4.25
N ALA A 504 19.63 -17.90 -3.71
CA ALA A 504 20.96 -18.50 -3.71
C ALA A 504 21.08 -19.64 -2.67
N GLU A 505 21.82 -20.69 -3.00
CA GLU A 505 22.01 -21.86 -2.13
C GLU A 505 23.26 -21.76 -1.23
N PRO A 506 23.25 -22.36 -0.01
CA PRO A 506 22.13 -23.09 0.60
C PRO A 506 21.07 -22.15 1.20
N ALA A 507 19.79 -22.40 0.92
CA ALA A 507 18.67 -21.62 1.47
C ALA A 507 17.69 -22.45 2.32
N GLY A 508 17.23 -21.86 3.42
CA GLY A 508 16.16 -22.39 4.27
C GLY A 508 14.75 -22.17 3.71
N ALA A 509 13.74 -22.82 4.31
CA ALA A 509 12.35 -22.72 3.86
C ALA A 509 11.81 -21.27 3.87
N GLY A 510 12.22 -20.46 4.85
CA GLY A 510 11.83 -19.05 4.92
C GLY A 510 12.38 -18.19 3.77
N GLU A 511 13.62 -18.45 3.35
CA GLU A 511 14.28 -17.74 2.24
C GLU A 511 13.67 -18.13 0.89
N ARG A 512 13.23 -19.38 0.72
CA ARG A 512 12.47 -19.79 -0.47
C ARG A 512 11.07 -19.20 -0.52
N GLY A 513 10.39 -19.12 0.63
CA GLY A 513 9.01 -18.66 0.74
C GLY A 513 8.80 -17.20 0.36
N ILE A 514 9.84 -16.37 0.42
CA ILE A 514 9.72 -14.94 0.09
C ILE A 514 9.45 -14.69 -1.39
N GLY A 515 10.01 -15.53 -2.27
CA GLY A 515 9.82 -15.41 -3.72
C GLY A 515 8.36 -15.66 -4.11
N ALA A 516 7.70 -16.60 -3.43
CA ALA A 516 6.30 -16.96 -3.67
C ALA A 516 5.33 -15.79 -3.45
N VAL A 517 5.71 -14.79 -2.65
CA VAL A 517 4.90 -13.57 -2.46
C VAL A 517 4.82 -12.79 -3.76
N TYR A 518 5.96 -12.48 -4.37
CA TYR A 518 6.01 -11.67 -5.60
C TYR A 518 5.65 -12.47 -6.86
N GLY A 519 5.84 -13.78 -6.83
CA GLY A 519 5.41 -14.68 -7.91
C GLY A 519 3.93 -14.58 -8.24
N ARG A 520 3.12 -14.05 -7.31
CA ARG A 520 1.68 -13.81 -7.48
C ARG A 520 1.31 -12.36 -7.79
N TRP A 521 2.26 -11.43 -7.82
CA TRP A 521 1.99 -9.99 -7.90
C TRP A 521 1.97 -9.44 -9.32
N ALA A 522 2.38 -10.23 -10.31
CA ALA A 522 2.30 -9.83 -11.71
C ALA A 522 0.86 -9.51 -12.11
N ASP A 523 0.69 -8.56 -13.02
CA ASP A 523 -0.63 -8.04 -13.37
C ASP A 523 -1.54 -9.18 -13.87
N GLY A 524 -2.69 -9.32 -13.22
CA GLY A 524 -3.71 -10.30 -13.56
C GLY A 524 -3.42 -11.77 -13.21
N PHE A 525 -2.37 -12.07 -12.43
CA PHE A 525 -2.03 -13.45 -12.03
C PHE A 525 -3.06 -14.14 -11.12
N ASN A 526 -4.06 -13.42 -10.64
CA ASN A 526 -5.12 -13.92 -9.76
C ASN A 526 -6.47 -13.68 -10.42
N VAL A 527 -6.96 -14.69 -11.14
CA VAL A 527 -8.13 -14.55 -12.02
C VAL A 527 -9.40 -14.95 -11.28
N VAL A 528 -10.36 -14.04 -11.19
CA VAL A 528 -11.69 -14.27 -10.60
C VAL A 528 -12.77 -14.36 -11.68
N LEU A 529 -14.00 -14.69 -11.29
CA LEU A 529 -15.14 -14.68 -12.23
C LEU A 529 -15.38 -13.27 -12.81
N PRO A 530 -15.64 -13.16 -14.12
CA PRO A 530 -15.98 -11.88 -14.75
C PRO A 530 -17.43 -11.45 -14.48
N ALA A 531 -17.71 -10.18 -14.75
CA ALA A 531 -19.08 -9.68 -14.87
C ALA A 531 -19.84 -10.45 -15.99
N PRO A 532 -21.18 -10.57 -15.91
CA PRO A 532 -22.09 -9.92 -14.96
C PRO A 532 -22.31 -10.68 -13.64
N ARG A 533 -21.67 -11.84 -13.45
CA ARG A 533 -21.81 -12.66 -12.22
C ARG A 533 -20.44 -12.95 -11.61
N PRO A 534 -19.79 -11.93 -11.02
CA PRO A 534 -18.42 -12.06 -10.55
C PRO A 534 -18.31 -12.76 -9.18
N LEU A 535 -19.43 -12.93 -8.46
CA LEU A 535 -19.47 -13.56 -7.15
C LEU A 535 -20.76 -14.37 -6.98
N ALA A 536 -20.69 -15.47 -6.24
CA ALA A 536 -21.84 -16.17 -5.68
C ALA A 536 -22.25 -15.50 -4.36
N PRO A 537 -23.51 -15.07 -4.17
CA PRO A 537 -23.97 -14.43 -2.94
C PRO A 537 -23.98 -15.42 -1.77
N VAL A 538 -23.61 -14.97 -0.57
CA VAL A 538 -23.63 -15.80 0.64
C VAL A 538 -25.03 -16.31 0.96
N ALA A 539 -26.04 -15.42 0.90
CA ALA A 539 -27.43 -15.74 1.24
C ALA A 539 -28.11 -16.79 0.31
N GLY A 540 -27.50 -17.10 -0.84
CA GLY A 540 -28.03 -18.08 -1.79
C GLY A 540 -27.46 -19.50 -1.63
N LEU A 541 -26.56 -19.70 -0.65
CA LEU A 541 -25.82 -20.94 -0.48
C LEU A 541 -26.49 -21.82 0.60
N PRO A 542 -26.54 -23.15 0.41
CA PRO A 542 -27.37 -24.05 1.22
C PRO A 542 -26.84 -24.28 2.65
N ASP A 543 -25.57 -23.97 2.91
CA ASP A 543 -24.86 -24.18 4.17
C ASP A 543 -24.57 -22.84 4.90
N PRO A 544 -24.59 -22.79 6.25
CA PRO A 544 -24.24 -21.58 7.01
C PRO A 544 -22.85 -21.05 6.64
N GLY A 545 -22.77 -19.76 6.26
CA GLY A 545 -21.55 -19.14 5.76
C GLY A 545 -21.18 -19.53 4.32
N GLY A 546 -21.82 -20.55 3.73
CA GLY A 546 -21.85 -20.80 2.30
C GLY A 546 -20.56 -21.29 1.65
N TRP A 547 -19.52 -21.65 2.40
CA TRP A 547 -18.18 -21.87 1.83
C TRP A 547 -17.61 -23.28 2.03
N ALA A 548 -18.07 -24.01 3.04
CA ALA A 548 -17.40 -25.22 3.53
C ALA A 548 -17.81 -26.48 2.77
N GLY A 549 -16.91 -27.46 2.68
CA GLY A 549 -17.21 -28.78 2.11
C GLY A 549 -17.53 -28.79 0.61
N ARG A 550 -17.04 -27.81 -0.16
CA ARG A 550 -17.27 -27.69 -1.61
C ARG A 550 -16.15 -28.34 -2.38
N GLU A 551 -16.50 -29.16 -3.37
CA GLU A 551 -15.54 -29.76 -4.28
C GLU A 551 -14.83 -28.70 -5.14
N MET A 552 -13.53 -28.85 -5.30
CA MET A 552 -12.68 -28.04 -6.17
C MET A 552 -12.13 -28.89 -7.30
N TRP A 553 -12.06 -28.30 -8.49
CA TRP A 553 -11.47 -28.94 -9.67
C TRP A 553 -10.67 -27.92 -10.47
N LEU A 554 -9.47 -28.28 -10.88
CA LEU A 554 -8.55 -27.46 -11.67
C LEU A 554 -8.01 -28.29 -12.83
N ARG A 555 -7.95 -27.71 -14.02
CA ARG A 555 -7.45 -28.35 -15.23
C ARG A 555 -6.66 -27.37 -16.09
N ALA A 556 -5.59 -27.87 -16.70
CA ALA A 556 -4.81 -27.18 -17.71
C ALA A 556 -4.99 -27.87 -19.08
N ASP A 557 -5.34 -27.08 -20.09
CA ASP A 557 -5.59 -27.51 -21.47
C ASP A 557 -4.64 -26.79 -22.42
N GLY A 558 -3.64 -27.52 -22.91
CA GLY A 558 -2.66 -27.07 -23.92
C GLY A 558 -1.64 -28.16 -24.25
N PRO A 559 -0.67 -27.86 -25.12
CA PRO A 559 0.40 -28.80 -25.48
C PRO A 559 1.19 -29.28 -24.25
N GLY A 560 1.36 -30.59 -24.10
CA GLY A 560 2.14 -31.16 -22.98
C GLY A 560 1.42 -31.17 -21.63
N THR A 561 0.13 -30.81 -21.59
CA THR A 561 -0.71 -30.89 -20.38
C THR A 561 -1.82 -31.93 -20.50
N GLU A 562 -1.64 -32.96 -21.33
CA GLU A 562 -2.65 -34.00 -21.57
C GLU A 562 -3.01 -34.72 -20.25
N GLY A 563 -4.27 -34.57 -19.82
CA GLY A 563 -4.74 -35.14 -18.56
C GLY A 563 -4.29 -34.40 -17.30
N ALA A 564 -3.72 -33.20 -17.42
CA ALA A 564 -3.34 -32.37 -16.29
C ALA A 564 -4.57 -31.76 -15.60
N GLU A 565 -5.15 -32.54 -14.68
CA GLU A 565 -6.21 -32.08 -13.79
C GLU A 565 -5.96 -32.55 -12.35
N THR A 566 -6.55 -31.81 -11.42
CA THR A 566 -6.43 -32.06 -9.98
C THR A 566 -7.72 -31.66 -9.28
N TYR A 567 -7.92 -32.25 -8.10
CA TYR A 567 -9.14 -32.13 -7.31
C TYR A 567 -8.77 -31.74 -5.89
N GLY A 568 -9.70 -31.07 -5.21
CA GLY A 568 -9.53 -30.67 -3.82
C GLY A 568 -10.87 -30.34 -3.19
N SER A 569 -10.85 -29.79 -1.98
CA SER A 569 -12.08 -29.38 -1.30
C SER A 569 -11.83 -28.17 -0.42
N THR A 570 -12.84 -27.30 -0.26
CA THR A 570 -12.77 -26.21 0.74
C THR A 570 -12.72 -26.74 2.17
N ALA A 571 -13.09 -28.01 2.41
CA ALA A 571 -12.91 -28.66 3.71
C ALA A 571 -11.44 -28.84 4.11
N ALA A 572 -10.50 -28.71 3.17
CA ALA A 572 -9.06 -28.77 3.46
C ALA A 572 -8.54 -27.51 4.18
N TYR A 573 -9.31 -26.40 4.19
CA TYR A 573 -8.88 -25.18 4.86
C TYR A 573 -8.80 -25.36 6.37
N ALA A 574 -7.69 -24.89 6.95
CA ALA A 574 -7.48 -24.90 8.39
C ALA A 574 -8.27 -23.80 9.10
N ALA A 575 -8.36 -22.63 8.47
CA ALA A 575 -9.14 -21.49 8.92
C ALA A 575 -10.07 -21.04 7.79
N GLY A 576 -11.33 -20.79 8.13
CA GLY A 576 -12.32 -20.28 7.21
C GLY A 576 -12.25 -18.76 7.02
N PRO A 577 -13.20 -18.21 6.24
CA PRO A 577 -13.35 -16.76 6.06
C PRO A 577 -13.44 -16.00 7.39
N GLY A 578 -14.20 -16.53 8.35
CA GLY A 578 -14.44 -15.89 9.64
C GLY A 578 -13.17 -15.67 10.45
N GLU A 579 -12.40 -16.73 10.65
CA GLU A 579 -11.16 -16.69 11.42
C GLU A 579 -10.11 -15.80 10.76
N LEU A 580 -10.00 -15.85 9.43
CA LEU A 580 -9.07 -15.02 8.67
C LEU A 580 -9.44 -13.55 8.74
N LEU A 581 -10.72 -13.20 8.49
CA LEU A 581 -11.18 -11.81 8.54
C LEU A 581 -11.10 -11.23 9.95
N ALA A 582 -11.43 -12.01 10.99
CA ALA A 582 -11.27 -11.59 12.37
C ALA A 582 -9.81 -11.30 12.73
N THR A 583 -8.87 -12.06 12.16
CA THR A 583 -7.43 -11.83 12.40
C THR A 583 -6.94 -10.58 11.68
N ILE A 584 -7.32 -10.39 10.41
CA ILE A 584 -6.94 -9.20 9.63
C ILE A 584 -7.57 -7.94 10.26
N SER A 585 -8.87 -7.96 10.57
CA SER A 585 -9.63 -6.81 11.05
C SER A 585 -9.16 -6.28 12.40
N ARG A 586 -8.52 -7.13 13.21
CA ARG A 586 -7.86 -6.76 14.48
C ARG A 586 -6.63 -5.88 14.27
N MET A 587 -6.04 -5.83 13.09
CA MET A 587 -4.88 -5.00 12.79
C MET A 587 -5.22 -3.90 11.78
N ILE A 588 -6.00 -4.26 10.77
CA ILE A 588 -6.18 -3.50 9.54
C ILE A 588 -7.66 -3.20 9.36
N THR A 589 -8.02 -1.98 8.98
CA THR A 589 -9.39 -1.71 8.53
C THR A 589 -9.61 -2.32 7.14
N LEU A 590 -10.63 -3.17 7.00
CA LEU A 590 -11.05 -3.76 5.73
C LEU A 590 -11.96 -2.79 4.99
N PHE A 591 -11.75 -2.66 3.67
CA PHE A 591 -12.48 -1.73 2.81
C PHE A 591 -13.53 -2.45 1.96
N PRO A 592 -14.64 -1.78 1.60
CA PRO A 592 -15.52 -2.28 0.55
C PRO A 592 -14.72 -2.55 -0.73
N GLY A 593 -14.84 -3.75 -1.29
CA GLY A 593 -14.11 -4.19 -2.48
C GLY A 593 -12.75 -4.84 -2.20
N ASP A 594 -12.31 -4.96 -0.94
CA ASP A 594 -11.14 -5.80 -0.63
C ASP A 594 -11.40 -7.25 -1.03
N VAL A 595 -10.42 -7.86 -1.70
CA VAL A 595 -10.46 -9.27 -2.10
C VAL A 595 -9.55 -10.05 -1.18
N VAL A 596 -10.06 -11.10 -0.54
CA VAL A 596 -9.31 -11.96 0.36
C VAL A 596 -9.38 -13.39 -0.16
N THR A 597 -8.23 -14.00 -0.47
CA THR A 597 -8.16 -15.42 -0.80
C THR A 597 -7.72 -16.24 0.41
N LEU A 598 -8.32 -17.42 0.58
CA LEU A 598 -7.95 -18.39 1.62
C LEU A 598 -6.66 -19.14 1.27
N GLY A 599 -6.09 -18.93 0.08
CA GLY A 599 -4.86 -19.53 -0.39
C GLY A 599 -5.07 -20.90 -1.04
N ALA A 600 -4.00 -21.46 -1.61
CA ALA A 600 -4.07 -22.72 -2.33
C ALA A 600 -4.16 -23.95 -1.41
N THR A 601 -5.06 -24.87 -1.75
CA THR A 601 -5.13 -26.25 -1.21
C THR A 601 -4.23 -27.18 -2.05
N SER A 602 -4.43 -28.51 -2.01
CA SER A 602 -3.69 -29.47 -2.85
C SER A 602 -4.04 -29.41 -4.34
N ALA A 603 -5.13 -28.72 -4.69
CA ALA A 603 -5.57 -28.58 -6.06
C ALA A 603 -4.67 -27.60 -6.84
N ARG A 604 -3.46 -28.08 -7.19
CA ARG A 604 -2.42 -27.35 -7.92
C ARG A 604 -1.86 -28.15 -9.08
N LEU A 605 -1.34 -27.44 -10.08
CA LEU A 605 -0.64 -27.99 -11.24
C LEU A 605 0.67 -27.22 -11.43
N LEU A 606 1.77 -27.95 -11.65
CA LEU A 606 2.98 -27.37 -12.21
C LEU A 606 2.81 -27.29 -13.72
N VAL A 607 3.01 -26.11 -14.28
CA VAL A 607 2.96 -25.85 -15.72
C VAL A 607 4.31 -25.32 -16.15
N THR A 608 4.99 -26.06 -17.04
CA THR A 608 6.31 -25.65 -17.51
C THR A 608 6.24 -24.49 -18.48
N ARG A 609 7.34 -23.75 -18.64
CA ARG A 609 7.45 -22.68 -19.64
C ARG A 609 7.11 -23.13 -21.06
N GLU A 610 7.52 -24.33 -21.43
CA GLU A 610 7.21 -24.92 -22.74
C GLU A 610 5.71 -25.17 -22.90
N ALA A 611 5.04 -25.65 -21.84
CA ALA A 611 3.62 -26.00 -21.88
C ALA A 611 2.70 -24.79 -22.12
N TYR A 612 3.07 -23.61 -21.60
CA TYR A 612 2.30 -22.38 -21.84
C TYR A 612 2.82 -21.53 -23.00
N ALA A 613 3.91 -21.90 -23.68
CA ALA A 613 4.56 -21.10 -24.72
C ALA A 613 3.65 -20.72 -25.90
N GLU A 614 2.76 -21.62 -26.31
CA GLU A 614 1.78 -21.38 -27.39
C GLU A 614 0.43 -20.85 -26.86
N GLY A 615 0.35 -20.64 -25.55
CA GLY A 615 -0.87 -20.31 -24.83
C GLY A 615 -1.54 -21.55 -24.24
N LEU A 616 -1.98 -21.41 -23.00
CA LEU A 616 -2.58 -22.44 -22.19
C LEU A 616 -3.93 -21.97 -21.66
N ARG A 617 -4.95 -22.84 -21.68
CA ARG A 617 -6.21 -22.56 -21.01
C ARG A 617 -6.23 -23.25 -19.65
N ILE A 618 -6.42 -22.47 -18.60
CA ILE A 618 -6.70 -22.98 -17.26
C ILE A 618 -8.21 -22.89 -17.02
N THR A 619 -8.81 -23.96 -16.53
CA THR A 619 -10.21 -23.99 -16.09
C THR A 619 -10.28 -24.46 -14.66
N ALA A 620 -11.00 -23.74 -13.81
CA ALA A 620 -11.13 -24.06 -12.39
C ALA A 620 -12.57 -23.87 -11.93
N ARG A 621 -13.06 -24.77 -11.07
CA ARG A 621 -14.44 -24.78 -10.58
C ARG A 621 -14.45 -25.05 -9.08
N ILE A 622 -15.26 -24.27 -8.37
CA ILE A 622 -15.69 -24.63 -7.01
C ILE A 622 -17.19 -24.89 -7.05
N GLU A 623 -17.61 -26.03 -6.52
CA GLU A 623 -19.00 -26.46 -6.50
C GLU A 623 -19.93 -25.38 -5.92
N GLY A 624 -20.97 -25.03 -6.67
CA GLY A 624 -21.95 -24.00 -6.30
C GLY A 624 -21.46 -22.55 -6.35
N LEU A 625 -20.16 -22.30 -6.59
CA LEU A 625 -19.61 -20.93 -6.68
C LEU A 625 -19.26 -20.51 -8.10
N GLY A 626 -19.16 -21.44 -9.04
CA GLY A 626 -18.98 -21.17 -10.47
C GLY A 626 -17.72 -21.79 -11.06
N THR A 627 -17.49 -21.50 -12.35
CA THR A 627 -16.31 -21.94 -13.10
C THR A 627 -15.59 -20.72 -13.67
N VAL A 628 -14.35 -20.51 -13.25
CA VAL A 628 -13.46 -19.47 -13.76
C VAL A 628 -12.50 -20.10 -14.77
N TRP A 629 -12.07 -19.33 -15.75
CA TRP A 629 -11.06 -19.74 -16.69
C TRP A 629 -10.06 -18.61 -16.91
N ALA A 630 -8.82 -18.97 -17.24
CA ALA A 630 -7.77 -18.04 -17.58
C ALA A 630 -7.11 -18.51 -18.89
N ARG A 631 -6.85 -17.59 -19.81
CA ARG A 631 -5.99 -17.87 -20.97
C ARG A 631 -4.61 -17.32 -20.66
N VAL A 632 -3.68 -18.21 -20.34
CA VAL A 632 -2.30 -17.88 -19.98
C VAL A 632 -1.46 -17.89 -21.25
N THR A 633 -0.70 -16.82 -21.48
CA THR A 633 0.17 -16.70 -22.67
C THR A 633 1.45 -15.99 -22.28
N PRO A 634 2.62 -16.37 -22.81
CA PRO A 634 3.83 -15.61 -22.61
C PRO A 634 3.65 -14.23 -23.22
N GLU A 635 4.16 -13.24 -22.53
CA GLU A 635 4.36 -11.94 -23.13
C GLU A 635 5.59 -11.99 -24.01
N VAL A 636 5.44 -11.60 -25.28
CA VAL A 636 6.58 -11.48 -26.19
C VAL A 636 7.42 -10.31 -25.68
N GLY A 637 8.63 -10.60 -25.20
CA GLY A 637 9.55 -9.54 -24.80
C GLY A 637 9.81 -8.60 -25.98
N GLN A 638 9.91 -7.30 -25.72
CA GLN A 638 10.68 -6.48 -26.64
C GLN A 638 12.11 -7.02 -26.59
N GLU A 639 12.63 -7.50 -27.73
CA GLU A 639 14.06 -7.83 -27.84
C GLU A 639 14.83 -6.61 -27.32
N SER A 640 15.54 -6.79 -26.21
CA SER A 640 16.35 -5.75 -25.56
C SER A 640 17.61 -5.48 -26.35
#